data_AF-A0A8B9SYA9-F1
#
_entry.id   AF-A0A8B9SYA9-F1
#
_cell.length_a   1.000
_cell.length_b   1.000
_cell.length_c   1.000
_cell.angle_alpha   90.00
_cell.angle_beta   90.00
_cell.angle_gamma   90.00
#
_symmetry.space_group_name_H-M   'P 1'
#
loop_
_entity.id
_entity.type
_entity.pdbx_description
1 polymer ?
#
loop_
_entity_poly.entity_id
_entity_poly.type
_entity_poly.pdbx_seq_one_letter_code
_entity_poly.pdbx_strand_id
1 'polypeptide(L)'
;MPVRQSIAGVPGEHRFFLTEVFSGKHHLHQISAAAPAGSSHLFCQGLPQDFLHYAVGLPQGSDTSPNSLYFHPEFLKFLKRLGLERYYPRKMGTEDFHIIHQTSVHDRQPSKDSELPFYFLQRLLTLDYRVRYLTCKEASKPGVVPTPNTSGEEHEPSDSFDDFLSDLDKGAPESASRESHVHPMDLQMAIFHCADDFMRQYLSSKLAFCQFALPLLVPNPGTSQIEFPLWSLSQIKKSWKGTVRSGDQMSISSHDNKLINQAEMPIVSFLRIGSSPSSSKSQLLNALLSKKKHDTFFHRHCKGSTKDCFLMKGVVEISWYIPRGSDDDSFNGPVAFCNLHGDARDYEPQLQFLQEISAVIVVLVSELDQSNEKGRKILHNLWQSQRPLVCLFTEKESSAAGRSSQNVRIGIKNRNEAELVGELTKTIRDLVEGSSTLVSLNACLSTARQHGFLVDEDAEACVTAKETAIKLVNLLKKEKLSEIKSQLLPLQGKLWYLWCKKDKELTRLQEKRNKSIEHHRSQIELEKSAIRRQQLGKAIPLNQLMKTVLDFLQSQPDHTKKFFLQWMKIFMDDISSDHLDELKREYHQLWSQILALKKSNESNNLKTQWMKKLNALSDEINDSSIGLEHILREVGQIYEALESTNSKEKWYVKLPEIAADLMVLGYPIELMDGDASYIPLQWIGAVFDRLIEKLGDKRVFVLSVLGIQSTGKSTLLNAMFGLQFNVSAGRCTRGAFMQLIKVDEKLQQDLNFDYMLVVDTEGLRAIEMANKQSLNHDNELATFVIGIGNMTLINIFGENPSEMQDVLQIAVQAFLRMKQVNISPGCLFVHQNVGEITAKEKNMEGQRRLQEKLDEMTVTAAQQEFCDITCFSDVIQFDVNTHIHYFAHLWEGNPPMAPPNPTYSQNVQELKIRISDLWNALLNENFVFSFKNSVE
;
A
#
# COMPACT_ATOMS: atom_id res chain seq x y z
N MET A 1 -47.16 45.69 30.23
CA MET A 1 -46.75 47.00 30.78
C MET A 1 -45.37 46.83 31.38
N PRO A 2 -44.44 47.78 31.18
CA PRO A 2 -44.25 48.63 30.00
C PRO A 2 -42.73 48.67 29.61
N VAL A 3 -42.19 49.29 28.55
CA VAL A 3 -42.51 50.45 27.71
C VAL A 3 -41.91 50.22 26.31
N ARG A 4 -42.57 50.78 25.28
CA ARG A 4 -42.21 50.86 23.85
C ARG A 4 -41.08 51.87 23.60
N GLN A 5 -40.31 51.71 22.51
CA GLN A 5 -40.23 52.76 21.49
C GLN A 5 -39.69 52.23 20.14
N SER A 6 -40.49 52.49 19.11
CA SER A 6 -40.25 52.35 17.68
C SER A 6 -39.65 53.63 17.09
N ILE A 7 -38.94 53.51 15.95
CA ILE A 7 -38.88 54.40 14.74
C ILE A 7 -37.62 53.93 13.97
N ALA A 8 -37.75 53.11 12.91
CA ALA A 8 -37.96 53.45 11.50
C ALA A 8 -36.77 54.19 10.83
N GLY A 9 -36.14 53.53 9.86
CA GLY A 9 -35.12 54.09 8.96
C GLY A 9 -34.57 53.04 7.98
N VAL A 10 -35.25 52.86 6.84
CA VAL A 10 -34.76 52.22 5.60
C VAL A 10 -34.12 53.35 4.76
N PRO A 11 -32.94 53.19 4.13
CA PRO A 11 -32.88 52.64 2.76
C PRO A 11 -31.60 51.88 2.37
N GLY A 12 -31.70 51.01 1.35
CA GLY A 12 -30.54 50.59 0.55
C GLY A 12 -30.56 49.13 0.11
N GLU A 13 -31.39 48.80 -0.87
CA GLU A 13 -31.34 47.55 -1.62
C GLU A 13 -30.06 47.44 -2.45
N HIS A 14 -29.30 46.35 -2.28
CA HIS A 14 -28.52 45.72 -3.34
C HIS A 14 -28.55 44.20 -3.14
N ARG A 15 -29.68 43.58 -3.54
CA ARG A 15 -29.74 42.15 -3.83
C ARG A 15 -29.28 41.94 -5.28
N PHE A 16 -28.15 41.27 -5.48
CA PHE A 16 -27.81 40.71 -6.78
C PHE A 16 -28.20 39.22 -6.83
N PHE A 17 -28.68 38.85 -8.02
CA PHE A 17 -29.48 37.70 -8.39
C PHE A 17 -28.73 36.37 -8.35
N LEU A 18 -29.39 35.31 -7.85
CA LEU A 18 -29.19 33.93 -8.28
C LEU A 18 -30.54 33.19 -8.18
N THR A 19 -31.36 33.28 -9.23
CA THR A 19 -32.43 32.31 -9.52
C THR A 19 -32.96 32.49 -10.95
N GLU A 20 -33.35 31.36 -11.54
CA GLU A 20 -33.99 31.11 -12.85
C GLU A 20 -33.05 30.88 -14.06
N VAL A 21 -32.96 29.62 -14.51
CA VAL A 21 -33.68 29.12 -15.70
C VAL A 21 -33.93 27.62 -15.56
N PHE A 22 -35.20 27.21 -15.43
CA PHE A 22 -35.91 26.23 -16.28
C PHE A 22 -37.19 25.74 -15.57
N SER A 23 -38.29 26.42 -15.88
CA SER A 23 -39.64 25.86 -15.76
C SER A 23 -40.14 25.50 -17.16
N GLY A 24 -40.67 24.29 -17.29
CA GLY A 24 -41.29 23.78 -18.51
C GLY A 24 -42.23 22.63 -18.14
N LYS A 25 -43.44 22.97 -17.71
CA LYS A 25 -44.55 22.04 -17.47
C LYS A 25 -45.31 21.72 -18.76
N HIS A 26 -46.08 20.63 -18.67
CA HIS A 26 -47.17 20.10 -19.53
C HIS A 26 -46.77 18.85 -20.32
N HIS A 27 -47.45 17.70 -20.26
CA HIS A 27 -48.83 17.37 -19.89
C HIS A 27 -48.95 16.01 -19.18
N LEU A 28 -49.84 15.94 -18.18
CA LEU A 28 -50.45 14.69 -17.68
C LEU A 28 -51.49 14.18 -18.69
N HIS A 29 -51.51 12.87 -18.91
CA HIS A 29 -52.75 12.12 -19.13
C HIS A 29 -52.78 10.91 -18.19
N GLN A 30 -53.84 10.84 -17.39
CA GLN A 30 -54.24 9.70 -16.57
C GLN A 30 -54.55 8.48 -17.45
N ILE A 31 -54.34 7.26 -16.92
CA ILE A 31 -55.30 6.14 -16.91
C ILE A 31 -54.86 5.11 -15.86
N SER A 32 -55.63 5.06 -14.77
CA SER A 32 -56.22 3.88 -14.09
C SER A 32 -55.60 2.48 -14.25
N ALA A 33 -55.25 1.91 -13.08
CA ALA A 33 -55.56 0.57 -12.54
C ALA A 33 -55.41 -0.70 -13.43
N ALA A 34 -54.63 -1.68 -12.93
CA ALA A 34 -55.11 -2.99 -12.49
C ALA A 34 -53.94 -3.96 -12.23
N ALA A 35 -53.91 -4.58 -11.04
CA ALA A 35 -53.31 -5.90 -10.88
C ALA A 35 -54.19 -6.94 -11.58
N PRO A 36 -53.66 -8.12 -11.98
CA PRO A 36 -53.80 -9.23 -11.04
C PRO A 36 -52.65 -10.25 -11.03
N ALA A 37 -52.66 -11.03 -9.94
CA ALA A 37 -52.01 -12.33 -9.79
C ALA A 37 -52.56 -13.39 -10.76
N GLY A 38 -51.79 -14.44 -11.04
CA GLY A 38 -52.34 -15.63 -11.70
C GLY A 38 -51.29 -16.59 -12.26
N SER A 39 -51.16 -17.72 -11.57
CA SER A 39 -50.40 -18.93 -11.86
C SER A 39 -50.67 -19.66 -13.19
N SER A 40 -49.71 -20.52 -13.57
CA SER A 40 -49.85 -21.94 -14.00
C SER A 40 -49.43 -22.35 -15.43
N HIS A 41 -48.39 -23.21 -15.45
CA HIS A 41 -48.20 -24.49 -16.17
C HIS A 41 -48.49 -24.72 -17.68
N LEU A 42 -47.54 -25.48 -18.28
CA LEU A 42 -47.61 -26.40 -19.45
C LEU A 42 -47.54 -25.73 -20.85
N PHE A 43 -46.88 -26.23 -21.91
CA PHE A 43 -46.51 -27.59 -22.37
C PHE A 43 -45.30 -27.53 -23.36
N CYS A 44 -44.68 -28.68 -23.59
CA CYS A 44 -43.54 -28.99 -24.49
C CYS A 44 -43.82 -28.93 -26.02
N GLN A 45 -42.72 -29.15 -26.78
CA GLN A 45 -42.56 -29.53 -28.21
C GLN A 45 -42.11 -28.37 -29.13
N GLY A 46 -41.08 -28.46 -29.98
CA GLY A 46 -40.21 -29.57 -30.38
C GLY A 46 -39.02 -29.07 -31.23
N LEU A 47 -37.95 -29.87 -31.25
CA LEU A 47 -36.77 -29.76 -32.11
C LEU A 47 -37.04 -30.38 -33.50
N PRO A 48 -36.18 -30.08 -34.48
CA PRO A 48 -35.67 -31.12 -35.38
C PRO A 48 -34.15 -31.36 -35.22
N GLN A 49 -33.82 -32.66 -35.19
CA GLN A 49 -32.56 -33.31 -35.54
C GLN A 49 -32.16 -32.93 -37.00
N ASP A 50 -30.90 -32.84 -37.44
CA ASP A 50 -29.74 -33.73 -37.32
C ASP A 50 -28.44 -32.96 -37.64
N PHE A 51 -27.31 -33.31 -37.01
CA PHE A 51 -26.12 -33.84 -37.70
C PHE A 51 -25.07 -34.27 -36.67
N LEU A 52 -24.72 -35.55 -36.73
CA LEU A 52 -23.87 -36.31 -35.81
C LEU A 52 -22.50 -36.57 -36.46
N HIS A 53 -21.48 -36.79 -35.62
CA HIS A 53 -20.12 -37.29 -35.85
C HIS A 53 -18.97 -36.27 -35.97
N TYR A 54 -18.25 -36.03 -34.86
CA TYR A 54 -16.97 -36.69 -34.53
C TYR A 54 -16.45 -36.16 -33.17
N ALA A 55 -16.54 -36.97 -32.12
CA ALA A 55 -15.78 -36.77 -30.87
C ALA A 55 -15.52 -38.13 -30.21
N VAL A 56 -14.25 -38.52 -30.16
CA VAL A 56 -13.69 -39.65 -29.41
C VAL A 56 -12.41 -39.07 -28.76
N GLY A 57 -12.18 -39.07 -27.45
CA GLY A 57 -12.97 -39.55 -26.33
C GLY A 57 -12.45 -38.94 -25.02
N LEU A 58 -13.37 -38.74 -24.08
CA LEU A 58 -13.12 -38.58 -22.65
C LEU A 58 -13.90 -39.72 -21.96
N PRO A 59 -13.35 -40.43 -20.96
CA PRO A 59 -14.10 -41.43 -20.23
C PRO A 59 -15.11 -40.77 -19.29
N GLN A 60 -16.37 -41.24 -19.34
CA GLN A 60 -17.48 -40.78 -18.52
C GLN A 60 -17.44 -41.37 -17.09
N GLY A 61 -17.68 -40.46 -16.15
CA GLY A 61 -18.32 -40.56 -14.83
C GLY A 61 -18.65 -41.90 -14.18
N SER A 62 -18.20 -42.04 -12.94
CA SER A 62 -19.00 -42.61 -11.86
C SER A 62 -19.59 -41.47 -11.02
N ASP A 63 -20.91 -41.46 -10.84
CA ASP A 63 -21.62 -40.58 -9.90
C ASP A 63 -21.02 -40.71 -8.49
N THR A 64 -20.33 -39.68 -8.04
CA THR A 64 -20.03 -39.46 -6.62
C THR A 64 -20.54 -38.08 -6.21
N SER A 65 -21.33 -38.07 -5.14
CA SER A 65 -21.66 -36.91 -4.31
C SER A 65 -20.49 -35.93 -4.17
N PRO A 66 -20.73 -34.61 -3.97
CA PRO A 66 -19.66 -33.62 -3.93
C PRO A 66 -18.58 -34.06 -2.96
N ASN A 67 -17.37 -34.29 -3.50
CA ASN A 67 -16.20 -34.77 -2.78
C ASN A 67 -16.07 -34.05 -1.43
N SER A 68 -16.39 -34.77 -0.36
CA SER A 68 -15.87 -34.49 0.96
C SER A 68 -14.35 -34.66 0.87
N LEU A 69 -13.63 -33.58 0.57
CA LEU A 69 -12.19 -33.52 0.76
C LEU A 69 -11.89 -34.00 2.18
N TYR A 70 -11.04 -35.01 2.31
CA TYR A 70 -10.53 -35.46 3.61
C TYR A 70 -9.65 -34.34 4.18
N PHE A 71 -10.26 -33.38 4.87
CA PHE A 71 -9.55 -32.30 5.54
C PHE A 71 -8.83 -32.85 6.77
N HIS A 72 -7.63 -32.36 7.06
CA HIS A 72 -6.95 -32.62 8.33
C HIS A 72 -7.82 -32.04 9.46
N PRO A 73 -8.45 -32.87 10.33
CA PRO A 73 -9.45 -32.39 11.29
C PRO A 73 -8.90 -31.34 12.25
N GLU A 74 -7.60 -31.42 12.55
CA GLU A 74 -6.89 -30.49 13.42
C GLU A 74 -6.78 -29.07 12.82
N PHE A 75 -6.54 -28.96 11.51
CA PHE A 75 -6.43 -27.64 10.85
C PHE A 75 -7.77 -26.92 10.81
N LEU A 76 -8.86 -27.64 10.47
CA LEU A 76 -10.20 -27.06 10.53
C LEU A 76 -10.60 -26.66 11.95
N LYS A 77 -10.27 -27.48 12.96
CA LYS A 77 -10.48 -27.14 14.37
C LYS A 77 -9.70 -25.87 14.75
N PHE A 78 -8.49 -25.71 14.25
CA PHE A 78 -7.67 -24.50 14.46
C PHE A 78 -8.29 -23.26 13.79
N LEU A 79 -8.75 -23.37 12.54
CA LEU A 79 -9.45 -22.27 11.87
C LEU A 79 -10.74 -21.88 12.59
N LYS A 80 -11.48 -22.85 13.12
CA LYS A 80 -12.68 -22.60 13.94
C LYS A 80 -12.35 -21.87 15.24
N ARG A 81 -11.27 -22.27 15.93
CA ARG A 81 -10.74 -21.56 17.12
C ARG A 81 -10.41 -20.09 16.81
N LEU A 82 -9.88 -19.82 15.62
CA LEU A 82 -9.56 -18.46 15.14
C LEU A 82 -10.73 -17.71 14.51
N GLY A 83 -11.89 -18.33 14.31
CA GLY A 83 -13.02 -17.71 13.58
C GLY A 83 -12.79 -17.51 12.08
N LEU A 84 -11.85 -18.26 11.49
CA LEU A 84 -11.43 -18.14 10.09
C LEU A 84 -12.09 -19.16 9.13
N GLU A 85 -12.90 -20.09 9.64
CA GLU A 85 -13.48 -21.21 8.87
C GLU A 85 -14.21 -20.74 7.59
N ARG A 86 -14.99 -19.66 7.66
CA ARG A 86 -15.75 -19.13 6.50
C ARG A 86 -14.86 -18.61 5.36
N TYR A 87 -13.62 -18.23 5.69
CA TYR A 87 -12.68 -17.66 4.75
C TYR A 87 -11.81 -18.71 4.05
N TYR A 88 -11.82 -19.95 4.53
CA TYR A 88 -11.04 -21.01 3.93
C TYR A 88 -11.83 -21.79 2.85
N PRO A 89 -11.17 -22.22 1.77
CA PRO A 89 -9.85 -21.78 1.29
C PRO A 89 -9.96 -20.47 0.48
N ARG A 90 -9.03 -19.53 0.68
CA ARG A 90 -8.83 -18.32 -0.15
C ARG A 90 -10.08 -17.45 -0.44
N LYS A 91 -10.89 -17.17 0.58
CA LYS A 91 -12.09 -16.32 0.45
C LYS A 91 -12.00 -15.00 1.21
N MET A 92 -10.90 -14.75 1.92
CA MET A 92 -10.67 -13.45 2.57
C MET A 92 -10.08 -12.48 1.55
N GLY A 93 -10.91 -11.54 1.10
CA GLY A 93 -10.54 -10.50 0.16
C GLY A 93 -10.01 -9.25 0.85
N THR A 94 -9.60 -8.25 0.06
CA THR A 94 -9.14 -6.98 0.61
C THR A 94 -10.27 -6.14 1.19
N GLU A 95 -11.46 -6.27 0.61
CA GLU A 95 -12.71 -5.69 1.10
C GLU A 95 -13.11 -6.16 2.51
N ASP A 96 -12.66 -7.33 2.98
CA ASP A 96 -13.00 -7.85 4.32
C ASP A 96 -12.29 -7.12 5.46
N PHE A 97 -11.20 -6.40 5.16
CA PHE A 97 -10.37 -5.74 6.18
C PHE A 97 -10.08 -4.26 5.89
N HIS A 98 -10.23 -3.78 4.65
CA HIS A 98 -10.31 -2.36 4.31
C HIS A 98 -11.68 -1.77 4.68
N ILE A 99 -12.09 -2.04 5.91
CA ILE A 99 -13.29 -1.52 6.54
C ILE A 99 -12.86 -0.79 7.81
N ILE A 100 -13.43 0.38 8.05
CA ILE A 100 -13.26 1.05 9.33
C ILE A 100 -14.02 0.23 10.38
N HIS A 101 -13.30 -0.54 11.18
CA HIS A 101 -13.84 -1.39 12.26
C HIS A 101 -13.67 -0.76 13.64
N GLN A 102 -14.46 -1.20 14.62
CA GLN A 102 -14.37 -0.71 16.00
C GLN A 102 -12.97 -0.92 16.60
N THR A 103 -12.34 -2.07 16.32
CA THR A 103 -10.95 -2.35 16.74
C THR A 103 -9.95 -1.39 16.09
N SER A 104 -10.25 -0.85 14.90
CA SER A 104 -9.42 0.14 14.19
C SER A 104 -9.41 1.53 14.83
N VAL A 105 -10.37 1.75 15.74
CA VAL A 105 -10.59 3.00 16.46
C VAL A 105 -10.39 2.82 17.97
N HIS A 106 -10.22 1.59 18.47
CA HIS A 106 -10.07 1.31 19.91
C HIS A 106 -8.85 0.39 20.12
N ASP A 107 -7.82 0.88 20.81
CA ASP A 107 -6.59 0.11 21.09
C ASP A 107 -6.79 -0.93 22.22
N ARG A 108 -7.74 -1.84 22.04
CA ARG A 108 -8.00 -2.95 22.97
C ARG A 108 -7.27 -4.21 22.50
N GLN A 109 -6.41 -4.74 23.36
CA GLN A 109 -5.72 -6.01 23.08
C GLN A 109 -6.71 -7.19 23.04
N PRO A 110 -6.46 -8.18 22.17
CA PRO A 110 -7.37 -9.31 21.99
C PRO A 110 -7.43 -10.17 23.25
N SER A 111 -8.66 -10.52 23.64
CA SER A 111 -8.97 -11.33 24.82
C SER A 111 -9.30 -12.78 24.47
N LYS A 112 -9.66 -13.03 23.20
CA LYS A 112 -10.01 -14.35 22.67
C LYS A 112 -9.21 -14.65 21.40
N ASP A 113 -8.93 -15.93 21.16
CA ASP A 113 -8.19 -16.35 19.97
C ASP A 113 -8.90 -15.96 18.66
N SER A 114 -10.23 -15.91 18.67
CA SER A 114 -11.03 -15.47 17.51
C SER A 114 -10.85 -13.99 17.14
N GLU A 115 -10.31 -13.17 18.03
CA GLU A 115 -10.02 -11.75 17.80
C GLU A 115 -8.62 -11.54 17.21
N LEU A 116 -7.73 -12.54 17.33
CA LEU A 116 -6.33 -12.46 16.90
C LEU A 116 -6.16 -12.15 15.41
N PRO A 117 -6.88 -12.79 14.45
CA PRO A 117 -6.61 -12.59 13.03
C PRO A 117 -6.83 -11.15 12.57
N PHE A 118 -7.97 -10.56 12.92
CA PHE A 118 -8.31 -9.20 12.51
C PHE A 118 -7.44 -8.16 13.25
N TYR A 119 -7.15 -8.38 14.52
CA TYR A 119 -6.19 -7.53 15.25
C TYR A 119 -4.80 -7.59 14.62
N PHE A 120 -4.35 -8.79 14.22
CA PHE A 120 -3.07 -8.98 13.53
C PHE A 120 -3.01 -8.16 12.23
N LEU A 121 -4.02 -8.32 11.37
CA LEU A 121 -4.12 -7.60 10.10
C LEU A 121 -4.15 -6.08 10.29
N GLN A 122 -4.90 -5.58 11.27
CA GLN A 122 -5.02 -4.16 11.54
C GLN A 122 -3.71 -3.53 12.04
N ARG A 123 -2.98 -4.21 12.91
CA ARG A 123 -1.68 -3.69 13.40
C ARG A 123 -0.61 -3.77 12.32
N LEU A 124 -0.64 -4.84 11.50
CA LEU A 124 0.22 -4.96 10.32
C LEU A 124 -0.05 -3.85 9.30
N LEU A 125 -1.32 -3.47 9.13
CA LEU A 125 -1.73 -2.35 8.27
C LEU A 125 -1.09 -1.02 8.70
N THR A 126 -1.04 -0.75 10.01
CA THR A 126 -0.34 0.41 10.60
C THR A 126 1.17 0.25 10.71
N LEU A 127 1.73 -0.82 10.14
CA LEU A 127 3.19 -1.10 10.10
C LEU A 127 3.80 -1.39 11.48
N ASP A 128 3.00 -1.83 12.46
CA ASP A 128 3.51 -2.23 13.77
C ASP A 128 4.03 -3.67 13.72
N TYR A 129 5.32 -3.82 13.40
CA TYR A 129 5.96 -5.13 13.28
C TYR A 129 5.88 -5.97 14.56
N ARG A 130 5.69 -5.37 15.74
CA ARG A 130 5.61 -6.11 17.03
C ARG A 130 4.42 -7.06 17.08
N VAL A 131 3.43 -6.87 16.20
CA VAL A 131 2.27 -7.76 16.05
C VAL A 131 2.66 -9.20 15.73
N ARG A 132 3.83 -9.45 15.14
CA ARG A 132 4.36 -10.81 14.93
C ARG A 132 4.49 -11.60 16.23
N TYR A 133 4.60 -10.95 17.38
CA TYR A 133 4.72 -11.59 18.69
C TYR A 133 3.39 -11.62 19.47
N LEU A 134 2.29 -11.36 18.77
CA LEU A 134 0.95 -11.33 19.36
C LEU A 134 0.58 -12.69 19.94
N THR A 135 0.14 -12.67 21.20
CA THR A 135 -0.41 -13.82 21.93
C THR A 135 -1.61 -13.31 22.71
N CYS A 136 -2.67 -14.10 22.85
CA CYS A 136 -3.78 -13.74 23.72
C CYS A 136 -3.28 -13.66 25.17
N LYS A 137 -3.65 -12.58 25.86
CA LYS A 137 -3.36 -12.46 27.29
C LYS A 137 -4.17 -13.51 28.03
N GLU A 138 -3.51 -14.40 28.76
CA GLU A 138 -4.19 -15.18 29.79
C GLU A 138 -4.81 -14.20 30.78
N ALA A 139 -6.11 -14.30 31.03
CA ALA A 139 -6.75 -13.53 32.08
C ALA A 139 -6.08 -13.91 33.41
N SER A 140 -5.15 -13.09 33.88
CA SER A 140 -4.60 -13.23 35.22
C SER A 140 -5.78 -13.09 36.19
N LYS A 141 -6.26 -14.21 36.73
CA LYS A 141 -7.20 -14.20 37.84
C LYS A 141 -6.58 -13.31 38.93
N PRO A 142 -7.22 -12.20 39.33
CA PRO A 142 -6.68 -11.37 40.40
C PRO A 142 -6.66 -12.19 41.68
N GLY A 143 -5.48 -12.41 42.25
CA GLY A 143 -5.28 -12.82 43.64
C GLY A 143 -5.81 -14.19 44.03
N VAL A 144 -5.00 -15.23 43.82
CA VAL A 144 -4.73 -16.18 44.91
C VAL A 144 -3.23 -16.10 45.17
N VAL A 145 -2.83 -15.09 45.94
CA VAL A 145 -1.64 -15.25 46.77
C VAL A 145 -1.94 -16.48 47.63
N PRO A 146 -1.12 -17.54 47.62
CA PRO A 146 -1.27 -18.59 48.61
C PRO A 146 -1.08 -17.91 49.96
N THR A 147 -2.16 -17.69 50.68
CA THR A 147 -2.07 -17.35 52.09
C THR A 147 -1.48 -18.60 52.75
N PRO A 148 -0.36 -18.50 53.47
CA PRO A 148 0.11 -19.63 54.24
C PRO A 148 -0.97 -19.87 55.29
N ASN A 149 -1.62 -21.03 55.23
CA ASN A 149 -2.53 -21.46 56.27
C ASN A 149 -1.72 -21.60 57.56
N THR A 150 -1.82 -20.62 58.45
CA THR A 150 -1.49 -20.78 59.86
C THR A 150 -2.61 -21.59 60.51
N SER A 151 -2.53 -22.91 60.39
CA SER A 151 -3.12 -23.82 61.37
C SER A 151 -1.96 -24.62 61.96
N GLY A 152 -1.69 -24.35 63.24
CA GLY A 152 -0.51 -24.85 63.92
C GLY A 152 -0.44 -26.36 63.98
N GLU A 153 0.74 -26.86 63.63
CA GLU A 153 1.44 -27.94 64.32
C GLU A 153 2.93 -27.64 64.13
N GLU A 154 3.66 -27.52 65.24
CA GLU A 154 5.10 -27.29 65.26
C GLU A 154 5.80 -28.53 64.68
N HIS A 155 6.08 -28.52 63.39
CA HIS A 155 7.10 -29.37 62.80
C HIS A 155 8.22 -28.48 62.27
N GLU A 156 9.43 -28.70 62.82
CA GLU A 156 10.66 -28.09 62.33
C GLU A 156 10.76 -28.28 60.81
N PRO A 157 11.03 -27.22 60.02
CA PRO A 157 11.26 -27.39 58.60
C PRO A 157 12.64 -28.03 58.44
N SER A 158 12.69 -29.31 58.12
CA SER A 158 13.90 -29.88 57.53
C SER A 158 14.00 -29.36 56.10
N ASP A 159 14.54 -28.14 55.93
CA ASP A 159 15.04 -27.65 54.64
C ASP A 159 16.30 -28.47 54.28
N SER A 160 16.08 -29.74 53.90
CA SER A 160 17.12 -30.59 53.36
C SER A 160 17.29 -30.28 51.87
N PHE A 161 18.54 -30.11 51.44
CA PHE A 161 18.88 -30.05 50.02
C PHE A 161 18.33 -31.25 49.23
N ASP A 162 18.14 -32.40 49.90
CA ASP A 162 17.57 -33.60 49.28
C ASP A 162 16.06 -33.47 49.01
N ASP A 163 15.30 -32.69 49.79
CA ASP A 163 13.88 -32.43 49.49
C ASP A 163 13.74 -31.50 48.28
N PHE A 164 14.60 -30.48 48.16
CA PHE A 164 14.71 -29.63 46.96
C PHE A 164 15.09 -30.44 45.70
N LEU A 165 15.96 -31.44 45.84
CA LEU A 165 16.31 -32.36 44.75
C LEU A 165 15.23 -33.42 44.50
N SER A 166 14.45 -33.81 45.50
CA SER A 166 13.34 -34.76 45.32
C SER A 166 12.22 -34.18 44.44
N ASP A 167 12.07 -32.85 44.43
CA ASP A 167 11.21 -32.11 43.50
C ASP A 167 11.83 -31.95 42.09
N LEU A 168 13.14 -32.19 41.93
CA LEU A 168 13.77 -32.35 40.60
C LEU A 168 13.55 -33.75 40.01
N ASP A 169 13.49 -34.79 40.85
CA ASP A 169 13.32 -36.20 40.44
C ASP A 169 11.85 -36.63 40.28
N LYS A 170 10.92 -35.94 40.94
CA LYS A 170 9.50 -36.01 40.58
C LYS A 170 9.31 -35.22 39.29
N GLY A 171 9.41 -35.92 38.16
CA GLY A 171 9.05 -35.37 36.86
C GLY A 171 7.77 -34.54 37.00
N ALA A 172 7.86 -33.27 36.62
CA ALA A 172 6.78 -32.30 36.80
C ALA A 172 5.46 -32.99 36.43
N PRO A 173 4.42 -32.93 37.29
CA PRO A 173 3.12 -33.50 36.92
C PRO A 173 2.79 -32.91 35.56
N GLU A 174 2.47 -33.77 34.57
CA GLU A 174 2.01 -33.34 33.26
C GLU A 174 1.04 -32.20 33.50
N SER A 175 1.49 -30.97 33.22
CA SER A 175 0.74 -29.79 33.61
C SER A 175 -0.60 -29.93 32.93
N ALA A 176 -1.66 -30.15 33.73
CA ALA A 176 -3.02 -30.37 33.26
C ALA A 176 -3.27 -29.46 32.07
N SER A 177 -3.49 -30.06 30.88
CA SER A 177 -3.66 -29.44 29.57
C SER A 177 -3.93 -27.93 29.64
N ARG A 178 -2.87 -27.13 29.80
CA ARG A 178 -2.98 -25.68 29.59
C ARG A 178 -3.17 -25.57 28.09
N GLU A 179 -4.37 -25.19 27.65
CA GLU A 179 -4.63 -24.94 26.23
C GLU A 179 -3.51 -24.01 25.73
N SER A 180 -2.61 -24.54 24.91
CA SER A 180 -1.46 -23.78 24.46
C SER A 180 -1.97 -22.57 23.68
N HIS A 181 -1.43 -21.40 24.01
CA HIS A 181 -1.74 -20.17 23.27
C HIS A 181 -1.42 -20.38 21.79
N VAL A 182 -2.15 -19.67 20.92
CA VAL A 182 -1.93 -19.77 19.48
C VAL A 182 -0.49 -19.34 19.15
N HIS A 183 0.25 -20.21 18.44
CA HIS A 183 1.61 -19.87 18.01
C HIS A 183 1.56 -18.73 16.97
N PRO A 184 2.34 -17.64 17.12
CA PRO A 184 2.18 -16.46 16.25
C PRO A 184 2.40 -16.73 14.76
N MET A 185 3.32 -17.63 14.41
CA MET A 185 3.53 -18.01 13.01
C MET A 185 2.40 -18.89 12.46
N ASP A 186 1.71 -19.67 13.31
CA ASP A 186 0.53 -20.42 12.86
C ASP A 186 -0.66 -19.48 12.65
N LEU A 187 -0.78 -18.41 13.45
CA LEU A 187 -1.74 -17.34 13.18
C LEU A 187 -1.48 -16.69 11.81
N GLN A 188 -0.23 -16.30 11.53
CA GLN A 188 0.15 -15.68 10.25
C GLN A 188 -0.16 -16.63 9.07
N MET A 189 0.22 -17.90 9.16
CA MET A 189 -0.02 -18.87 8.09
C MET A 189 -1.51 -19.24 7.94
N ALA A 190 -2.29 -19.30 9.02
CA ALA A 190 -3.73 -19.50 8.92
C ALA A 190 -4.42 -18.36 8.16
N ILE A 191 -4.02 -17.11 8.43
CA ILE A 191 -4.48 -15.94 7.66
C ILE A 191 -4.06 -16.10 6.19
N PHE A 192 -2.79 -16.45 5.92
CA PHE A 192 -2.29 -16.64 4.55
C PHE A 192 -3.07 -17.74 3.78
N HIS A 193 -3.46 -18.83 4.43
CA HIS A 193 -4.28 -19.89 3.82
C HIS A 193 -5.74 -19.46 3.58
N CYS A 194 -6.25 -18.50 4.34
CA CYS A 194 -7.60 -17.95 4.17
C CYS A 194 -7.65 -16.78 3.17
N ALA A 195 -6.55 -16.06 3.00
CA ALA A 195 -6.39 -14.93 2.08
C ALA A 195 -6.52 -15.36 0.61
N ASP A 196 -7.28 -14.57 -0.16
CA ASP A 196 -7.30 -14.64 -1.63
C ASP A 196 -5.98 -14.13 -2.24
N ASP A 197 -5.87 -14.15 -3.57
CA ASP A 197 -4.62 -13.83 -4.25
C ASP A 197 -4.20 -12.35 -4.05
N PHE A 198 -5.16 -11.42 -3.96
CA PHE A 198 -4.88 -9.99 -3.75
C PHE A 198 -4.54 -9.67 -2.30
N MET A 199 -5.23 -10.32 -1.35
CA MET A 199 -4.96 -10.22 0.07
C MET A 199 -3.59 -10.81 0.42
N ARG A 200 -3.20 -11.94 -0.19
CA ARG A 200 -1.84 -12.49 -0.06
C ARG A 200 -0.79 -11.51 -0.56
N GLN A 201 -1.01 -10.92 -1.73
CA GLN A 201 -0.11 -9.90 -2.29
C GLN A 201 0.02 -8.67 -1.36
N TYR A 202 -1.09 -8.24 -0.77
CA TYR A 202 -1.11 -7.18 0.23
C TYR A 202 -0.32 -7.55 1.50
N LEU A 203 -0.59 -8.72 2.09
CA LEU A 203 0.11 -9.25 3.25
C LEU A 203 1.62 -9.31 3.00
N SER A 204 2.03 -9.95 1.92
CA SER A 204 3.43 -10.08 1.54
C SER A 204 4.11 -8.71 1.40
N SER A 205 3.42 -7.72 0.84
CA SER A 205 3.93 -6.34 0.72
C SER A 205 4.12 -5.67 2.09
N LYS A 206 3.17 -5.80 3.02
CA LYS A 206 3.27 -5.23 4.37
C LYS A 206 4.30 -5.95 5.24
N LEU A 207 4.39 -7.27 5.14
CA LEU A 207 5.44 -8.07 5.78
C LEU A 207 6.82 -7.66 5.24
N ALA A 208 6.98 -7.50 3.92
CA ALA A 208 8.23 -7.06 3.31
C ALA A 208 8.65 -5.65 3.78
N PHE A 209 7.67 -4.75 3.97
CA PHE A 209 7.90 -3.42 4.52
C PHE A 209 8.36 -3.47 5.98
N CYS A 210 7.79 -4.39 6.77
CA CYS A 210 8.21 -4.68 8.14
C CYS A 210 9.57 -5.41 8.25
N GLN A 211 10.27 -5.64 7.12
CA GLN A 211 11.53 -6.40 7.03
C GLN A 211 11.41 -7.87 7.50
N PHE A 212 10.24 -8.44 7.28
CA PHE A 212 9.93 -9.81 7.61
C PHE A 212 10.18 -10.76 6.45
N ALA A 213 10.61 -11.98 6.77
CA ALA A 213 10.70 -13.07 5.80
C ALA A 213 9.30 -13.46 5.30
N LEU A 214 9.25 -13.88 4.04
CA LEU A 214 8.00 -14.12 3.30
C LEU A 214 7.90 -15.59 2.87
N PRO A 215 6.70 -16.17 2.78
CA PRO A 215 6.55 -17.54 2.30
C PRO A 215 6.94 -17.66 0.82
N LEU A 216 7.93 -18.52 0.53
CA LEU A 216 8.38 -18.88 -0.82
C LEU A 216 7.81 -20.22 -1.27
N LEU A 217 7.75 -21.21 -0.38
CA LEU A 217 7.10 -22.50 -0.61
C LEU A 217 6.16 -22.80 0.54
N VAL A 218 4.89 -23.05 0.23
CA VAL A 218 3.82 -23.20 1.22
C VAL A 218 3.15 -24.57 1.04
N PRO A 219 3.43 -25.54 1.92
CA PRO A 219 2.69 -26.80 1.93
C PRO A 219 1.23 -26.57 2.33
N ASN A 220 0.30 -27.21 1.63
CA ASN A 220 -1.10 -27.22 2.01
C ASN A 220 -1.30 -28.17 3.21
N PRO A 221 -1.86 -27.71 4.34
CA PRO A 221 -2.02 -28.53 5.54
C PRO A 221 -2.99 -29.70 5.36
N GLY A 222 -3.88 -29.66 4.36
CA GLY A 222 -4.85 -30.73 4.08
C GLY A 222 -4.44 -31.71 2.98
N THR A 223 -3.66 -31.26 1.97
CA THR A 223 -3.33 -32.08 0.79
C THR A 223 -1.84 -32.38 0.63
N SER A 224 -0.97 -31.77 1.45
CA SER A 224 0.49 -31.79 1.32
C SER A 224 1.03 -31.26 -0.01
N GLN A 225 0.17 -30.74 -0.89
CA GLN A 225 0.57 -30.10 -2.13
C GLN A 225 1.29 -28.79 -1.83
N ILE A 226 2.42 -28.57 -2.49
CA ILE A 226 3.25 -27.38 -2.27
C ILE A 226 2.86 -26.30 -3.26
N GLU A 227 2.63 -25.10 -2.74
CA GLU A 227 2.39 -23.90 -3.51
C GLU A 227 3.65 -23.03 -3.56
N PHE A 228 3.94 -22.44 -4.72
CA PHE A 228 4.93 -21.40 -4.97
C PHE A 228 4.19 -20.08 -5.25
N PRO A 229 3.89 -19.26 -4.21
CA PRO A 229 3.02 -18.11 -4.33
C PRO A 229 3.74 -16.87 -4.90
N LEU A 230 4.18 -16.94 -6.15
CA LEU A 230 4.95 -15.88 -6.81
C LEU A 230 4.13 -14.60 -7.01
N TRP A 231 2.85 -14.70 -7.35
CA TRP A 231 1.94 -13.55 -7.47
C TRP A 231 1.93 -12.71 -6.19
N SER A 232 1.97 -13.37 -5.02
CA SER A 232 2.02 -12.65 -3.74
C SER A 232 3.26 -11.78 -3.58
N LEU A 233 4.37 -12.11 -4.25
CA LEU A 233 5.64 -11.39 -4.17
C LEU A 233 5.80 -10.34 -5.28
N SER A 234 4.88 -10.29 -6.25
CA SER A 234 5.06 -9.54 -7.51
C SER A 234 5.03 -8.01 -7.37
N GLN A 235 4.54 -7.46 -6.24
CA GLN A 235 4.55 -6.02 -5.96
C GLN A 235 5.78 -5.54 -5.18
N ILE A 236 6.61 -6.45 -4.69
CA ILE A 236 7.69 -6.09 -3.77
C ILE A 236 8.80 -5.41 -4.55
N LYS A 237 9.00 -4.13 -4.25
CA LYS A 237 10.09 -3.31 -4.80
C LYS A 237 11.14 -3.06 -3.73
N LYS A 238 12.42 -3.10 -4.12
CA LYS A 238 13.55 -2.76 -3.26
C LYS A 238 14.51 -1.85 -4.02
N SER A 239 15.17 -0.95 -3.30
CA SER A 239 16.25 -0.12 -3.81
C SER A 239 17.56 -0.50 -3.12
N TRP A 240 18.66 -0.56 -3.88
CA TRP A 240 19.99 -0.86 -3.35
C TRP A 240 21.07 -0.07 -4.07
N LYS A 241 22.22 0.05 -3.41
CA LYS A 241 23.46 0.50 -4.04
C LYS A 241 24.49 -0.61 -3.96
N GLY A 242 24.98 -1.04 -5.12
CA GLY A 242 25.96 -2.10 -5.25
C GLY A 242 27.28 -1.57 -5.79
N THR A 243 28.39 -2.19 -5.40
CA THR A 243 29.71 -1.92 -5.98
C THR A 243 29.93 -2.85 -7.17
N VAL A 244 30.10 -2.29 -8.37
CA VAL A 244 30.48 -3.03 -9.56
C VAL A 244 31.98 -2.87 -9.78
N ARG A 245 32.70 -3.98 -9.92
CA ARG A 245 34.11 -3.97 -10.32
C ARG A 245 34.19 -4.05 -11.84
N SER A 246 34.67 -2.99 -12.48
CA SER A 246 34.99 -2.97 -13.91
C SER A 246 36.48 -2.71 -14.08
N GLY A 247 37.28 -3.78 -14.15
CA GLY A 247 38.74 -3.68 -14.09
C GLY A 247 39.24 -3.20 -12.73
N ASP A 248 40.19 -2.26 -12.71
CA ASP A 248 40.74 -1.65 -11.48
C ASP A 248 39.86 -0.52 -10.90
N GLN A 249 38.76 -0.15 -11.56
CA GLN A 249 37.85 0.90 -11.09
C GLN A 249 36.61 0.31 -10.42
N MET A 250 36.32 0.80 -9.21
CA MET A 250 35.13 0.45 -8.44
C MET A 250 34.09 1.56 -8.64
N SER A 251 32.97 1.24 -9.28
CA SER A 251 31.85 2.17 -9.46
C SER A 251 30.67 1.75 -8.59
N ILE A 252 29.97 2.74 -8.01
CA ILE A 252 28.74 2.51 -7.28
C ILE A 252 27.58 2.58 -8.28
N SER A 253 26.91 1.44 -8.46
CA SER A 253 25.64 1.36 -9.17
C SER A 253 24.49 1.57 -8.19
N SER A 254 23.54 2.44 -8.52
CA SER A 254 22.31 2.63 -7.76
C SER A 254 21.14 2.05 -8.55
N HIS A 255 20.39 1.16 -7.91
CA HIS A 255 19.16 0.60 -8.46
C HIS A 255 18.00 1.04 -7.58
N ASP A 256 17.06 1.78 -8.15
CA ASP A 256 15.92 2.32 -7.41
C ASP A 256 14.63 1.58 -7.80
N ASN A 257 13.83 1.21 -6.79
CA ASN A 257 12.49 0.64 -6.94
C ASN A 257 12.36 -0.57 -7.88
N LYS A 258 13.39 -1.41 -7.94
CA LYS A 258 13.37 -2.63 -8.77
C LYS A 258 12.46 -3.70 -8.17
N LEU A 259 11.72 -4.40 -9.04
CA LEU A 259 10.88 -5.53 -8.68
C LEU A 259 11.73 -6.74 -8.29
N ILE A 260 11.50 -7.28 -7.09
CA ILE A 260 12.36 -8.32 -6.54
C ILE A 260 12.21 -9.67 -7.26
N ASN A 261 11.05 -9.93 -7.87
CA ASN A 261 10.80 -11.16 -8.62
C ASN A 261 11.54 -11.21 -9.97
N GLN A 262 11.88 -10.05 -10.52
CA GLN A 262 12.64 -9.89 -11.77
C GLN A 262 14.14 -9.72 -11.53
N ALA A 263 14.54 -9.17 -10.38
CA ALA A 263 15.93 -8.94 -10.06
C ALA A 263 16.72 -10.26 -9.96
N GLU A 264 17.82 -10.35 -10.72
CA GLU A 264 18.74 -11.49 -10.64
C GLU A 264 19.70 -11.31 -9.47
N MET A 265 19.73 -12.28 -8.56
CA MET A 265 20.61 -12.25 -7.40
C MET A 265 20.98 -13.67 -6.93
N PRO A 266 22.08 -13.82 -6.18
CA PRO A 266 22.44 -15.10 -5.59
C PRO A 266 21.44 -15.48 -4.48
N ILE A 267 21.00 -16.73 -4.50
CA ILE A 267 20.14 -17.32 -3.46
C ILE A 267 21.00 -18.19 -2.53
N VAL A 268 20.96 -17.91 -1.23
CA VAL A 268 21.62 -18.69 -0.18
C VAL A 268 20.57 -19.44 0.62
N SER A 269 20.58 -20.76 0.54
CA SER A 269 19.56 -21.59 1.22
C SER A 269 20.08 -22.23 2.49
N PHE A 270 19.34 -22.05 3.58
CA PHE A 270 19.64 -22.59 4.89
C PHE A 270 18.77 -23.82 5.19
N LEU A 271 19.42 -24.94 5.44
CA LEU A 271 18.82 -26.23 5.71
C LEU A 271 19.23 -26.74 7.10
N ARG A 272 18.43 -27.64 7.67
CA ARG A 272 18.76 -28.36 8.89
C ARG A 272 18.61 -29.85 8.62
N ILE A 273 19.59 -30.63 9.03
CA ILE A 273 19.51 -32.09 9.08
C ILE A 273 19.67 -32.48 10.54
N GLY A 274 18.61 -33.03 11.12
CA GLY A 274 18.62 -33.39 12.52
C GLY A 274 17.89 -32.44 13.46
N SER A 275 17.88 -32.81 14.74
CA SER A 275 17.22 -32.06 15.81
C SER A 275 18.23 -31.62 16.87
N SER A 276 18.91 -30.49 16.62
CA SER A 276 19.79 -29.89 17.63
C SER A 276 19.03 -28.87 18.49
N PRO A 277 18.93 -29.08 19.82
CA PRO A 277 18.33 -28.10 20.73
C PRO A 277 19.25 -26.91 21.02
N SER A 278 20.57 -27.03 20.81
CA SER A 278 21.55 -26.02 21.22
C SER A 278 21.66 -24.82 20.27
N SER A 279 21.37 -24.98 18.97
CA SER A 279 21.56 -23.90 17.97
C SER A 279 20.31 -23.64 17.12
N SER A 280 20.06 -22.35 16.81
CA SER A 280 18.86 -21.92 16.06
C SER A 280 19.27 -21.41 14.69
N LYS A 281 18.73 -22.05 13.63
CA LYS A 281 19.01 -21.69 12.25
C LYS A 281 18.51 -20.27 11.91
N SER A 282 17.28 -19.96 12.31
CA SER A 282 16.68 -18.63 12.10
C SER A 282 17.44 -17.52 12.84
N GLN A 283 18.04 -17.79 14.00
CA GLN A 283 18.83 -16.77 14.70
C GLN A 283 20.13 -16.46 13.98
N LEU A 284 20.80 -17.48 13.44
CA LEU A 284 22.00 -17.29 12.65
C LEU A 284 21.70 -16.46 11.38
N LEU A 285 20.58 -16.76 10.72
CA LEU A 285 20.08 -15.97 9.60
C LEU A 285 19.81 -14.50 9.98
N ASN A 286 19.15 -14.24 11.11
CA ASN A 286 18.92 -12.86 11.58
C ASN A 286 20.23 -12.14 11.90
N ALA A 287 21.21 -12.83 12.46
CA ALA A 287 22.53 -12.26 12.72
C ALA A 287 23.27 -11.87 11.42
N LEU A 288 23.14 -12.67 10.35
CA LEU A 288 23.69 -12.37 9.03
C LEU A 288 22.99 -11.18 8.35
N LEU A 289 21.65 -11.11 8.44
CA LEU A 289 20.87 -10.09 7.74
C LEU A 289 20.88 -8.71 8.41
N SER A 290 20.71 -8.66 9.73
CA SER A 290 20.42 -7.41 10.45
C SER A 290 21.38 -7.13 11.61
N LYS A 291 22.41 -7.98 11.81
CA LYS A 291 23.27 -7.95 13.01
C LYS A 291 22.42 -7.96 14.30
N LYS A 292 21.32 -8.73 14.31
CA LYS A 292 20.33 -8.86 15.39
C LYS A 292 19.54 -7.59 15.75
N LYS A 293 19.55 -6.55 14.92
CA LYS A 293 18.72 -5.36 15.15
C LYS A 293 17.24 -5.64 14.96
N HIS A 294 16.91 -6.64 14.15
CA HIS A 294 15.55 -7.00 13.81
C HIS A 294 15.43 -8.49 13.49
N ASP A 295 14.40 -9.15 14.03
CA ASP A 295 14.13 -10.57 13.81
C ASP A 295 13.32 -10.80 12.52
N THR A 296 14.05 -10.78 11.40
CA THR A 296 13.53 -11.04 10.06
C THR A 296 12.85 -12.40 9.93
N PHE A 297 13.52 -13.46 10.42
CA PHE A 297 12.99 -14.82 10.55
C PHE A 297 12.58 -15.08 12.00
N PHE A 298 11.38 -15.62 12.21
CA PHE A 298 10.93 -15.99 13.55
C PHE A 298 11.79 -17.15 14.10
N HIS A 299 12.15 -17.07 15.38
CA HIS A 299 12.98 -18.08 16.04
C HIS A 299 12.47 -18.44 17.43
N ARG A 300 12.99 -19.55 17.98
CA ARG A 300 12.57 -20.12 19.27
C ARG A 300 12.73 -19.25 20.53
N HIS A 301 13.41 -18.11 20.42
CA HIS A 301 13.59 -17.18 21.54
C HIS A 301 12.75 -15.90 21.34
N CYS A 302 12.00 -15.82 20.24
CA CYS A 302 10.96 -14.82 20.07
C CYS A 302 9.83 -15.08 21.08
N LYS A 303 9.22 -14.00 21.56
CA LYS A 303 8.07 -14.08 22.45
C LYS A 303 6.91 -14.83 21.77
N GLY A 304 6.25 -15.70 22.53
CA GLY A 304 5.13 -16.52 22.05
C GLY A 304 5.56 -17.81 21.34
N SER A 305 6.85 -18.05 21.13
CA SER A 305 7.33 -19.30 20.54
C SER A 305 7.07 -20.50 21.45
N THR A 306 6.61 -21.61 20.86
CA THR A 306 6.35 -22.89 21.51
C THR A 306 6.82 -24.03 20.62
N LYS A 307 6.91 -25.25 21.18
CA LYS A 307 7.23 -26.45 20.40
C LYS A 307 6.08 -26.87 19.46
N ASP A 308 4.87 -26.36 19.68
CA ASP A 308 3.62 -26.78 19.04
C ASP A 308 3.32 -26.04 17.73
N CYS A 309 4.33 -25.45 17.07
CA CYS A 309 4.13 -24.81 15.76
C CYS A 309 3.92 -25.87 14.66
N PHE A 310 2.76 -25.85 14.01
CA PHE A 310 2.39 -26.87 13.04
C PHE A 310 2.31 -26.39 11.58
N LEU A 311 1.93 -25.13 11.32
CA LEU A 311 1.75 -24.63 9.95
C LEU A 311 3.05 -24.18 9.27
N MET A 312 4.12 -23.98 10.04
CA MET A 312 5.43 -23.66 9.47
C MET A 312 6.22 -24.89 9.00
N LYS A 313 5.78 -26.10 9.34
CA LYS A 313 6.50 -27.33 8.98
C LYS A 313 6.58 -27.50 7.46
N GLY A 314 7.80 -27.55 6.91
CA GLY A 314 8.05 -27.66 5.47
C GLY A 314 7.85 -26.38 4.67
N VAL A 315 7.51 -25.26 5.31
CA VAL A 315 7.48 -23.93 4.69
C VAL A 315 8.91 -23.48 4.39
N VAL A 316 9.13 -22.93 3.21
CA VAL A 316 10.36 -22.18 2.91
C VAL A 316 10.05 -20.70 2.99
N GLU A 317 10.74 -19.97 3.85
CA GLU A 317 10.68 -18.51 3.87
C GLU A 317 11.85 -17.90 3.08
N ILE A 318 11.66 -16.73 2.48
CA ILE A 318 12.68 -15.92 1.80
C ILE A 318 12.77 -14.51 2.40
N SER A 319 13.98 -13.98 2.51
CA SER A 319 14.23 -12.56 2.78
C SER A 319 15.49 -12.10 2.04
N TRP A 320 15.75 -10.80 2.00
CA TRP A 320 16.84 -10.22 1.21
C TRP A 320 17.75 -9.35 2.07
N TYR A 321 19.06 -9.53 1.91
CA TYR A 321 20.04 -8.53 2.29
C TYR A 321 20.16 -7.50 1.18
N ILE A 322 19.94 -6.23 1.50
CA ILE A 322 19.95 -5.12 0.54
C ILE A 322 21.05 -4.12 0.96
N PRO A 323 22.15 -4.00 0.20
CA PRO A 323 23.27 -3.11 0.55
C PRO A 323 22.92 -1.62 0.40
N ARG A 324 23.56 -0.80 1.22
CA ARG A 324 23.44 0.68 1.20
C ARG A 324 24.46 1.36 0.31
N GLY A 325 25.50 0.65 -0.11
CA GLY A 325 26.69 1.23 -0.73
C GLY A 325 27.61 1.90 0.29
N SER A 326 27.67 1.37 1.51
CA SER A 326 28.55 1.83 2.60
C SER A 326 29.62 0.79 2.90
N ASP A 327 30.77 1.22 3.43
CA ASP A 327 31.88 0.31 3.80
C ASP A 327 31.48 -0.74 4.87
N ASP A 328 30.41 -0.47 5.63
CA ASP A 328 29.86 -1.39 6.63
C ASP A 328 29.00 -2.53 6.04
N ASP A 329 28.82 -2.58 4.72
CA ASP A 329 27.99 -3.56 4.04
C ASP A 329 28.59 -4.99 4.10
N SER A 330 27.71 -5.94 4.44
CA SER A 330 28.06 -7.36 4.59
C SER A 330 28.18 -8.09 3.25
N PHE A 331 27.69 -7.50 2.16
CA PHE A 331 27.75 -8.05 0.81
C PHE A 331 27.85 -6.91 -0.21
N ASN A 332 28.54 -7.14 -1.34
CA ASN A 332 28.79 -6.13 -2.38
C ASN A 332 27.55 -5.85 -3.27
N GLY A 333 26.58 -6.76 -3.25
CA GLY A 333 25.31 -6.69 -3.96
C GLY A 333 24.18 -7.31 -3.14
N PRO A 334 22.92 -7.26 -3.64
CA PRO A 334 21.80 -7.88 -2.98
C PRO A 334 21.95 -9.41 -2.93
N VAL A 335 21.53 -10.03 -1.83
CA VAL A 335 21.59 -11.50 -1.64
C VAL A 335 20.25 -11.98 -1.05
N ALA A 336 19.64 -12.98 -1.67
CA ALA A 336 18.44 -13.61 -1.15
C ALA A 336 18.80 -14.76 -0.20
N PHE A 337 18.11 -14.86 0.92
CA PHE A 337 18.28 -15.91 1.93
C PHE A 337 17.00 -16.71 2.07
N CYS A 338 17.08 -18.02 1.87
CA CYS A 338 15.97 -18.95 2.03
C CYS A 338 16.13 -19.79 3.30
N ASN A 339 15.02 -20.07 3.99
CA ASN A 339 14.99 -20.82 5.24
C ASN A 339 13.95 -21.94 5.17
N LEU A 340 14.37 -23.21 5.01
CA LEU A 340 13.46 -24.36 5.07
C LEU A 340 13.11 -24.73 6.52
N HIS A 341 11.87 -24.57 6.94
CA HIS A 341 11.44 -24.88 8.30
C HIS A 341 11.25 -26.38 8.53
N GLY A 342 11.74 -26.86 9.67
CA GLY A 342 11.76 -28.28 10.02
C GLY A 342 13.06 -28.99 9.62
N ASP A 343 13.01 -30.32 9.61
CA ASP A 343 14.13 -31.18 9.23
C ASP A 343 14.08 -31.47 7.72
N ALA A 344 15.15 -31.18 7.00
CA ALA A 344 15.22 -31.40 5.55
C ALA A 344 15.01 -32.86 5.15
N ARG A 345 15.21 -33.82 6.07
CA ARG A 345 14.89 -35.23 5.84
C ARG A 345 13.42 -35.47 5.53
N ASP A 346 12.51 -34.60 5.96
CA ASP A 346 11.06 -34.81 5.81
C ASP A 346 10.49 -34.11 4.56
N TYR A 347 11.29 -33.26 3.90
CA TYR A 347 10.82 -32.33 2.86
C TYR A 347 11.67 -32.43 1.58
N GLU A 348 11.73 -33.64 1.01
CA GLU A 348 12.53 -33.93 -0.19
C GLU A 348 12.22 -33.02 -1.38
N PRO A 349 10.95 -32.73 -1.75
CA PRO A 349 10.66 -31.84 -2.88
C PRO A 349 11.20 -30.41 -2.66
N GLN A 350 11.03 -29.85 -1.45
CA GLN A 350 11.56 -28.54 -1.09
C GLN A 350 13.10 -28.53 -1.11
N LEU A 351 13.72 -29.60 -0.63
CA LEU A 351 15.18 -29.77 -0.65
C LEU A 351 15.73 -29.76 -2.08
N GLN A 352 15.13 -30.54 -2.99
CA GLN A 352 15.55 -30.62 -4.39
C GLN A 352 15.39 -29.27 -5.10
N PHE A 353 14.23 -28.62 -4.92
CA PHE A 353 14.00 -27.27 -5.44
C PHE A 353 15.08 -26.28 -4.96
N LEU A 354 15.37 -26.25 -3.66
CA LEU A 354 16.39 -25.37 -3.09
C LEU A 354 17.79 -25.70 -3.61
N GLN A 355 18.12 -26.97 -3.80
CA GLN A 355 19.41 -27.39 -4.36
C GLN A 355 19.62 -26.86 -5.78
N GLU A 356 18.56 -26.79 -6.59
CA GLU A 356 18.65 -26.31 -7.96
C GLU A 356 18.80 -24.79 -8.06
N ILE A 357 18.05 -24.03 -7.26
CA ILE A 357 18.02 -22.56 -7.37
C ILE A 357 19.14 -21.85 -6.60
N SER A 358 19.79 -22.53 -5.65
CA SER A 358 20.74 -21.89 -4.75
C SER A 358 22.11 -21.65 -5.38
N ALA A 359 22.66 -20.46 -5.15
CA ALA A 359 24.07 -20.15 -5.39
C ALA A 359 24.97 -20.75 -4.30
N VAL A 360 24.50 -20.81 -3.05
CA VAL A 360 25.21 -21.41 -1.90
C VAL A 360 24.21 -22.14 -1.00
N ILE A 361 24.57 -23.32 -0.52
CA ILE A 361 23.76 -24.10 0.42
C ILE A 361 24.46 -24.14 1.77
N VAL A 362 23.76 -23.74 2.83
CA VAL A 362 24.25 -23.78 4.21
C VAL A 362 23.44 -24.81 4.98
N VAL A 363 24.10 -25.82 5.54
CA VAL A 363 23.44 -26.91 6.26
C VAL A 363 23.89 -26.95 7.70
N LEU A 364 22.93 -26.87 8.61
CA LEU A 364 23.15 -27.10 10.04
C LEU A 364 23.01 -28.59 10.34
N VAL A 365 24.08 -29.20 10.86
CA VAL A 365 24.20 -30.66 11.07
C VAL A 365 24.52 -30.95 12.54
N SER A 366 23.76 -31.84 13.15
CA SER A 366 24.05 -32.41 14.48
C SER A 366 24.91 -33.68 14.38
N GLU A 367 25.81 -33.90 15.34
CA GLU A 367 26.63 -35.10 15.43
C GLU A 367 25.83 -36.40 15.60
N LEU A 368 24.73 -36.38 16.36
CA LEU A 368 23.86 -37.56 16.54
C LEU A 368 23.27 -38.04 15.20
N ASP A 369 23.01 -37.10 14.29
CA ASP A 369 22.40 -37.35 12.99
C ASP A 369 23.41 -37.73 11.88
N GLN A 370 24.73 -37.70 12.15
CA GLN A 370 25.75 -38.22 11.23
C GLN A 370 25.68 -39.75 11.07
N SER A 371 25.05 -40.43 12.03
CA SER A 371 24.82 -41.87 12.02
C SER A 371 23.57 -42.29 11.22
N ASN A 372 22.70 -41.35 10.84
CA ASN A 372 21.47 -41.63 10.11
C ASN A 372 21.73 -41.73 8.60
N GLU A 373 21.38 -42.87 7.98
CA GLU A 373 21.61 -43.13 6.55
C GLU A 373 20.95 -42.10 5.63
N LYS A 374 19.72 -41.65 5.94
CA LYS A 374 18.99 -40.67 5.13
C LYS A 374 19.68 -39.30 5.17
N GLY A 375 20.08 -38.85 6.36
CA GLY A 375 20.83 -37.60 6.53
C GLY A 375 22.18 -37.62 5.81
N ARG A 376 22.91 -38.74 5.92
CA ARG A 376 24.20 -38.93 5.23
C ARG A 376 24.06 -38.95 3.71
N LYS A 377 23.00 -39.58 3.19
CA LYS A 377 22.68 -39.56 1.75
C LYS A 377 22.41 -38.16 1.25
N ILE A 378 21.61 -37.36 1.98
CA ILE A 378 21.36 -35.95 1.65
C ILE A 378 22.67 -35.15 1.63
N LEU A 379 23.50 -35.25 2.68
CA LEU A 379 24.78 -34.54 2.73
C LEU A 379 25.72 -34.95 1.60
N HIS A 380 25.75 -36.24 1.26
CA HIS A 380 26.54 -36.75 0.15
C HIS A 380 26.05 -36.19 -1.19
N ASN A 381 24.73 -36.16 -1.42
CA ASN A 381 24.15 -35.57 -2.64
C ASN A 381 24.46 -34.08 -2.76
N LEU A 382 24.36 -33.33 -1.66
CA LEU A 382 24.71 -31.91 -1.63
C LEU A 382 26.21 -31.69 -1.88
N TRP A 383 27.06 -32.55 -1.31
CA TRP A 383 28.51 -32.49 -1.49
C TRP A 383 28.96 -32.84 -2.93
N GLN A 384 28.26 -33.77 -3.59
CA GLN A 384 28.48 -34.11 -4.99
C GLN A 384 27.87 -33.10 -5.97
N SER A 385 27.00 -32.21 -5.48
CA SER A 385 26.41 -31.17 -6.32
C SER A 385 27.47 -30.16 -6.77
N GLN A 386 27.22 -29.48 -7.89
CA GLN A 386 28.08 -28.38 -8.35
C GLN A 386 27.91 -27.10 -7.51
N ARG A 387 27.04 -27.12 -6.49
CA ARG A 387 26.73 -25.94 -5.66
C ARG A 387 27.69 -25.89 -4.46
N PRO A 388 28.27 -24.72 -4.16
CA PRO A 388 29.02 -24.51 -2.93
C PRO A 388 28.23 -24.90 -1.68
N LEU A 389 28.87 -25.67 -0.79
CA LEU A 389 28.26 -26.20 0.43
C LEU A 389 29.01 -25.72 1.69
N VAL A 390 28.28 -25.13 2.63
CA VAL A 390 28.77 -24.79 3.96
C VAL A 390 28.10 -25.67 5.01
N CYS A 391 28.87 -26.54 5.67
CA CYS A 391 28.39 -27.39 6.75
C CYS A 391 28.72 -26.78 8.11
N LEU A 392 27.68 -26.48 8.89
CA LEU A 392 27.75 -25.96 10.25
C LEU A 392 27.54 -27.09 11.25
N PHE A 393 28.57 -27.47 12.00
CA PHE A 393 28.52 -28.60 12.95
C PHE A 393 28.25 -28.14 14.37
N THR A 394 27.12 -28.56 14.93
CA THR A 394 26.60 -28.02 16.20
C THR A 394 27.40 -28.41 17.44
N GLU A 395 28.09 -29.54 17.40
CA GLU A 395 28.81 -30.11 18.54
C GLU A 395 30.34 -30.14 18.35
N LYS A 396 30.85 -29.64 17.22
CA LYS A 396 32.29 -29.54 16.96
C LYS A 396 32.84 -28.16 17.29
N GLU A 397 33.98 -28.13 17.97
CA GLU A 397 34.80 -26.94 18.16
C GLU A 397 35.63 -26.67 16.90
N SER A 398 36.29 -25.51 16.81
CA SER A 398 37.01 -25.08 15.60
C SER A 398 38.13 -26.05 15.21
N SER A 399 37.87 -26.91 14.23
CA SER A 399 38.90 -27.67 13.53
C SER A 399 39.44 -26.85 12.35
N ALA A 400 40.77 -26.88 12.11
CA ALA A 400 41.39 -26.27 10.94
C ALA A 400 40.60 -26.63 9.68
N ALA A 401 40.07 -25.62 8.98
CA ALA A 401 39.16 -25.80 7.87
C ALA A 401 39.83 -26.65 6.79
N GLY A 402 39.38 -27.90 6.62
CA GLY A 402 39.62 -28.66 5.40
C GLY A 402 38.86 -27.96 4.28
N ARG A 403 39.48 -26.95 3.68
CA ARG A 403 38.92 -26.17 2.57
C ARG A 403 39.17 -26.94 1.28
N SER A 404 38.13 -27.50 0.67
CA SER A 404 38.12 -27.55 -0.79
C SER A 404 37.61 -26.20 -1.30
N SER A 405 37.87 -25.85 -2.56
CA SER A 405 37.47 -24.56 -3.14
C SER A 405 35.96 -24.30 -3.12
N GLN A 406 35.13 -25.34 -2.94
CA GLN A 406 33.65 -25.26 -2.98
C GLN A 406 32.95 -25.71 -1.68
N ASN A 407 33.61 -26.50 -0.81
CA ASN A 407 32.97 -27.08 0.38
C ASN A 407 33.70 -26.64 1.65
N VAL A 408 32.96 -26.02 2.56
CA VAL A 408 33.49 -25.43 3.80
C VAL A 408 32.84 -26.07 5.02
N ARG A 409 33.64 -26.34 6.06
CA ARG A 409 33.17 -26.90 7.33
C ARG A 409 33.46 -25.89 8.44
N ILE A 410 32.45 -25.55 9.23
CA ILE A 410 32.56 -24.62 10.36
C ILE A 410 31.99 -25.30 11.61
N GLY A 411 32.80 -25.42 12.66
CA GLY A 411 32.32 -25.82 13.99
C GLY A 411 31.74 -24.62 14.72
N ILE A 412 30.59 -24.80 15.38
CA ILE A 412 29.90 -23.70 16.10
C ILE A 412 29.95 -23.84 17.64
N LYS A 413 30.38 -24.99 18.17
CA LYS A 413 30.38 -25.25 19.61
C LYS A 413 31.35 -24.30 20.33
N ASN A 414 30.91 -23.73 21.46
CA ASN A 414 31.70 -22.85 22.34
C ASN A 414 32.33 -21.62 21.64
N ARG A 415 31.78 -21.19 20.50
CA ARG A 415 32.29 -20.02 19.78
C ARG A 415 31.56 -18.75 20.18
N ASN A 416 32.31 -17.65 20.19
CA ASN A 416 31.71 -16.33 20.22
C ASN A 416 30.85 -16.14 18.97
N GLU A 417 29.61 -15.69 19.17
CA GLU A 417 28.66 -15.56 18.07
C GLU A 417 29.08 -14.50 17.04
N ALA A 418 29.68 -13.39 17.46
CA ALA A 418 30.13 -12.34 16.55
C ALA A 418 31.27 -12.85 15.65
N GLU A 419 32.20 -13.64 16.20
CA GLU A 419 33.27 -14.29 15.43
C GLU A 419 32.71 -15.31 14.44
N LEU A 420 31.77 -16.14 14.87
CA LEU A 420 31.12 -17.13 14.02
C LEU A 420 30.37 -16.46 12.86
N VAL A 421 29.58 -15.43 13.16
CA VAL A 421 28.82 -14.66 12.15
C VAL A 421 29.78 -13.92 11.22
N GLY A 422 30.90 -13.39 11.72
CA GLY A 422 31.95 -12.78 10.90
C GLY A 422 32.59 -13.75 9.92
N GLU A 423 32.99 -14.94 10.39
CA GLU A 423 33.54 -16.00 9.54
C GLU A 423 32.51 -16.51 8.52
N LEU A 424 31.26 -16.71 8.94
CA LEU A 424 30.20 -17.18 8.06
C LEU A 424 29.84 -16.13 7.00
N THR A 425 29.72 -14.86 7.37
CA THR A 425 29.50 -13.75 6.44
C THR A 425 30.60 -13.70 5.40
N LYS A 426 31.87 -13.78 5.83
CA LYS A 426 33.01 -13.78 4.93
C LYS A 426 32.98 -14.99 3.99
N THR A 427 32.73 -16.18 4.53
CA THR A 427 32.66 -17.42 3.74
C THR A 427 31.56 -17.35 2.69
N ILE A 428 30.34 -16.92 3.06
CA ILE A 428 29.22 -16.78 2.12
C ILE A 428 29.56 -15.73 1.06
N ARG A 429 30.15 -14.59 1.45
CA ARG A 429 30.56 -13.55 0.50
C ARG A 429 31.54 -14.08 -0.53
N ASP A 430 32.61 -14.75 -0.10
CA ASP A 430 33.65 -15.30 -0.98
C ASP A 430 33.05 -16.36 -1.94
N LEU A 431 32.15 -17.22 -1.44
CA LEU A 431 31.48 -18.25 -2.25
C LEU A 431 30.47 -17.68 -3.24
N VAL A 432 29.75 -16.63 -2.85
CA VAL A 432 28.80 -15.91 -3.72
C VAL A 432 29.56 -15.17 -4.82
N GLU A 433 30.68 -14.50 -4.50
CA GLU A 433 31.52 -13.83 -5.51
C GLU A 433 32.20 -14.81 -6.46
N GLY A 434 32.54 -16.02 -5.99
CA GLY A 434 33.05 -17.11 -6.82
C GLY A 434 31.98 -17.84 -7.63
N SER A 435 30.69 -17.64 -7.34
CA SER A 435 29.57 -18.29 -8.03
C SER A 435 29.00 -17.38 -9.11
N SER A 436 28.85 -17.90 -10.32
CA SER A 436 28.15 -17.19 -11.41
C SER A 436 26.63 -17.35 -11.37
N THR A 437 26.09 -18.01 -10.33
CA THR A 437 24.66 -18.33 -10.26
C THR A 437 23.87 -17.15 -9.73
N LEU A 438 23.28 -16.40 -10.64
CA LEU A 438 22.28 -15.37 -10.37
C LEU A 438 20.94 -15.87 -10.89
N VAL A 439 19.90 -15.82 -10.05
CA VAL A 439 18.56 -16.32 -10.39
C VAL A 439 17.53 -15.29 -9.97
N SER A 440 16.56 -15.02 -10.83
CA SER A 440 15.36 -14.26 -10.49
C SER A 440 14.25 -15.21 -10.05
N LEU A 441 13.32 -14.76 -9.20
CA LEU A 441 12.21 -15.62 -8.77
C LEU A 441 11.31 -16.04 -9.96
N ASN A 442 11.21 -15.20 -10.98
CA ASN A 442 10.53 -15.56 -12.23
C ASN A 442 11.22 -16.75 -12.94
N ALA A 443 12.55 -16.83 -12.91
CA ALA A 443 13.28 -17.96 -13.47
C ALA A 443 13.03 -19.27 -12.69
N CYS A 444 12.70 -19.18 -11.40
CA CYS A 444 12.34 -20.35 -10.58
C CYS A 444 11.00 -21.01 -10.96
N LEU A 445 10.16 -20.35 -11.77
CA LEU A 445 8.86 -20.89 -12.19
C LEU A 445 8.97 -22.22 -12.93
N SER A 446 9.93 -22.33 -13.84
CA SER A 446 10.15 -23.57 -14.61
C SER A 446 10.55 -24.71 -13.67
N THR A 447 11.45 -24.46 -12.73
CA THR A 447 11.86 -25.41 -11.70
C THR A 447 10.68 -25.80 -10.79
N ALA A 448 9.89 -24.84 -10.32
CA ALA A 448 8.71 -25.11 -9.49
C ALA A 448 7.71 -26.05 -10.21
N ARG A 449 7.45 -25.79 -11.50
CA ARG A 449 6.57 -26.64 -12.33
C ARG A 449 7.16 -28.03 -12.57
N GLN A 450 8.48 -28.15 -12.78
CA GLN A 450 9.17 -29.44 -12.92
C GLN A 450 9.03 -30.31 -11.66
N HIS A 451 9.06 -29.68 -10.48
CA HIS A 451 8.83 -30.34 -9.19
C HIS A 451 7.35 -30.54 -8.85
N GLY A 452 6.43 -30.18 -9.75
CA GLY A 452 4.98 -30.38 -9.57
C GLY A 452 4.33 -29.43 -8.56
N PHE A 453 4.95 -28.28 -8.26
CA PHE A 453 4.37 -27.28 -7.37
C PHE A 453 3.25 -26.50 -8.05
N LEU A 454 2.26 -26.09 -7.27
CA LEU A 454 1.24 -25.17 -7.75
C LEU A 454 1.81 -23.75 -7.81
N VAL A 455 1.68 -23.11 -8.96
CA VAL A 455 2.03 -21.70 -9.13
C VAL A 455 0.73 -20.90 -9.15
N ASP A 456 0.62 -19.87 -8.30
CA ASP A 456 -0.56 -19.01 -8.22
C ASP A 456 -0.80 -18.21 -9.51
N GLU A 457 0.26 -17.79 -10.20
CA GLU A 457 0.17 -17.13 -11.51
C GLU A 457 -0.41 -18.00 -12.64
N ASP A 458 -0.49 -19.33 -12.45
CA ASP A 458 -1.04 -20.26 -13.46
C ASP A 458 -2.59 -20.30 -13.44
N ALA A 459 -3.23 -19.57 -12.52
CA ALA A 459 -4.69 -19.40 -12.51
C ALA A 459 -5.21 -18.75 -13.81
N GLU A 460 -6.28 -19.30 -14.39
CA GLU A 460 -6.81 -18.87 -15.70
C GLU A 460 -7.09 -17.36 -15.78
N ALA A 461 -7.69 -16.78 -14.73
CA ALA A 461 -7.96 -15.35 -14.65
C ALA A 461 -6.66 -14.51 -14.65
N CYS A 462 -5.63 -14.96 -13.93
CA CYS A 462 -4.33 -14.30 -13.88
C CYS A 462 -3.61 -14.39 -15.24
N VAL A 463 -3.60 -15.57 -15.87
CA VAL A 463 -2.99 -15.79 -17.20
C VAL A 463 -3.66 -14.91 -18.25
N THR A 464 -4.99 -14.92 -18.33
CA THR A 464 -5.76 -14.12 -19.30
C THR A 464 -5.49 -12.62 -19.16
N ALA A 465 -5.47 -12.14 -17.90
CA ALA A 465 -5.15 -10.77 -17.59
C ALA A 465 -3.69 -10.40 -17.95
N LYS A 466 -2.74 -11.27 -17.60
CA LYS A 466 -1.30 -11.08 -17.88
C LYS A 466 -1.01 -11.03 -19.37
N GLU A 467 -1.58 -11.95 -20.16
CA GLU A 467 -1.42 -11.97 -21.61
C GLU A 467 -1.95 -10.68 -22.27
N THR A 468 -3.11 -10.21 -21.83
CA THR A 468 -3.69 -8.97 -22.35
C THR A 468 -2.85 -7.76 -21.96
N ALA A 469 -2.38 -7.69 -20.72
CA ALA A 469 -1.49 -6.63 -20.26
C ALA A 469 -0.16 -6.63 -21.05
N ILE A 470 0.45 -7.80 -21.29
CA ILE A 470 1.67 -7.93 -22.12
C ILE A 470 1.40 -7.45 -23.57
N LYS A 471 0.27 -7.82 -24.17
CA LYS A 471 -0.11 -7.35 -25.51
C LYS A 471 -0.17 -5.82 -25.56
N LEU A 472 -0.78 -5.18 -24.55
CA LEU A 472 -0.87 -3.73 -24.48
C LEU A 472 0.49 -3.07 -24.24
N VAL A 473 1.29 -3.60 -23.33
CA VAL A 473 2.66 -3.12 -23.04
C VAL A 473 3.55 -3.19 -24.28
N ASN A 474 3.42 -4.24 -25.09
CA ASN A 474 4.13 -4.36 -26.36
C ASN A 474 3.67 -3.32 -27.39
N LEU A 475 2.45 -2.78 -27.28
CA LEU A 475 2.03 -1.63 -28.09
C LEU A 475 2.69 -0.34 -27.58
N LEU A 476 2.73 -0.14 -26.26
CA LEU A 476 3.40 1.01 -25.65
C LEU A 476 4.89 1.07 -26.03
N LYS A 477 5.58 -0.07 -26.01
CA LYS A 477 7.01 -0.20 -26.35
C LYS A 477 7.36 0.09 -27.82
N LYS A 478 6.37 0.19 -28.71
CA LYS A 478 6.61 0.56 -30.13
C LYS A 478 6.84 2.05 -30.31
N GLU A 479 6.29 2.85 -29.41
CA GLU A 479 6.42 4.30 -29.42
C GLU A 479 7.62 4.73 -28.57
N LYS A 480 8.16 5.93 -28.84
CA LYS A 480 9.13 6.55 -27.93
C LYS A 480 8.45 6.89 -26.61
N LEU A 481 9.11 6.64 -25.47
CA LEU A 481 8.52 6.81 -24.13
C LEU A 481 7.88 8.19 -23.91
N SER A 482 8.55 9.28 -24.32
CA SER A 482 8.01 10.64 -24.26
C SER A 482 6.88 10.94 -25.26
N GLU A 483 6.69 10.11 -26.28
CA GLU A 483 5.65 10.29 -27.30
C GLU A 483 4.40 9.46 -27.02
N ILE A 484 4.49 8.42 -26.16
CA ILE A 484 3.38 7.51 -25.84
C ILE A 484 2.09 8.25 -25.51
N LYS A 485 2.14 9.25 -24.61
CA LYS A 485 0.94 10.00 -24.22
C LYS A 485 0.35 10.77 -25.39
N SER A 486 1.18 11.42 -26.20
CA SER A 486 0.71 12.21 -27.34
C SER A 486 0.08 11.36 -28.46
N GLN A 487 0.55 10.13 -28.67
CA GLN A 487 0.09 9.24 -29.72
C GLN A 487 -1.07 8.33 -29.27
N LEU A 488 -1.01 7.80 -28.05
CA LEU A 488 -1.94 6.79 -27.55
C LEU A 488 -2.98 7.33 -26.56
N LEU A 489 -2.77 8.51 -25.96
CA LEU A 489 -3.70 9.17 -25.03
C LEU A 489 -3.90 10.66 -25.43
N PRO A 490 -4.37 10.91 -26.68
CA PRO A 490 -4.31 12.24 -27.29
C PRO A 490 -5.22 13.29 -26.64
N LEU A 491 -6.19 12.89 -25.81
CA LEU A 491 -7.17 13.83 -25.25
C LEU A 491 -6.64 14.62 -24.06
N GLN A 492 -5.58 14.20 -23.39
CA GLN A 492 -5.06 14.83 -22.16
C GLN A 492 -3.99 15.91 -22.38
N GLY A 493 -3.63 16.20 -23.63
CA GLY A 493 -2.54 17.10 -23.97
C GLY A 493 -2.93 18.57 -24.14
N LYS A 494 -2.22 19.27 -25.05
CA LYS A 494 -2.36 20.71 -25.29
C LYS A 494 -3.79 21.21 -25.54
N LEU A 495 -4.64 20.41 -26.21
CA LEU A 495 -6.03 20.79 -26.47
C LEU A 495 -6.85 20.83 -25.18
N TRP A 496 -6.61 19.90 -24.26
CA TRP A 496 -7.25 19.89 -22.95
C TRP A 496 -6.85 21.12 -22.13
N TYR A 497 -5.55 21.42 -22.05
CA TYR A 497 -5.07 22.63 -21.39
C TYR A 497 -5.69 23.91 -21.96
N LEU A 498 -5.81 24.01 -23.30
CA LEU A 498 -6.44 25.16 -23.94
C LEU A 498 -7.94 25.25 -23.59
N TRP A 499 -8.63 24.12 -23.53
CA TRP A 499 -10.03 24.06 -23.12
C TRP A 499 -10.18 24.51 -21.65
N CYS A 500 -9.38 23.99 -20.73
CA CYS A 500 -9.40 24.38 -19.31
C CYS A 500 -9.14 25.87 -19.12
N LYS A 501 -8.17 26.42 -19.87
CA LYS A 501 -7.87 27.85 -19.84
C LYS A 501 -9.07 28.69 -20.29
N LYS A 502 -9.80 28.23 -21.32
CA LYS A 502 -11.01 28.90 -21.82
C LYS A 502 -12.16 28.80 -20.84
N ASP A 503 -12.30 27.67 -20.17
CA ASP A 503 -13.31 27.49 -19.13
C ASP A 503 -13.04 28.39 -17.91
N LYS A 504 -11.77 28.47 -17.46
CA LYS A 504 -11.36 29.44 -16.43
C LYS A 504 -11.62 30.89 -16.87
N GLU A 505 -11.43 31.24 -18.14
CA GLU A 505 -11.78 32.57 -18.69
C GLU A 505 -13.29 32.86 -18.57
N LEU A 506 -14.14 31.85 -18.75
CA LEU A 506 -15.60 31.97 -18.63
C LEU A 506 -16.07 32.30 -17.21
N THR A 507 -15.34 31.85 -16.19
CA THR A 507 -15.64 32.16 -14.77
C THR A 507 -15.11 33.54 -14.34
N ARG A 508 -14.18 34.15 -15.08
CA ARG A 508 -13.53 35.43 -14.78
C ARG A 508 -13.90 36.53 -15.79
N LEU A 509 -15.13 36.51 -16.31
CA LEU A 509 -15.57 37.48 -17.32
C LEU A 509 -15.49 38.91 -16.77
N GLN A 510 -14.64 39.73 -17.39
CA GLN A 510 -14.58 41.17 -17.16
C GLN A 510 -15.30 41.91 -18.28
N GLU A 511 -15.96 43.03 -17.96
CA GLU A 511 -16.50 43.94 -18.96
C GLU A 511 -15.38 44.47 -19.86
N LYS A 512 -15.27 43.93 -21.08
CA LYS A 512 -14.42 44.50 -22.12
C LYS A 512 -15.20 45.64 -22.77
N ARG A 513 -14.66 46.87 -22.73
CA ARG A 513 -15.27 48.14 -23.20
C ARG A 513 -16.02 48.10 -24.55
N ASN A 514 -15.82 47.08 -25.40
CA ASN A 514 -16.38 46.97 -26.75
C ASN A 514 -17.24 45.70 -27.00
N LYS A 515 -17.55 44.85 -26.00
CA LYS A 515 -18.40 43.65 -26.17
C LYS A 515 -19.24 43.38 -24.91
N SER A 516 -20.52 43.03 -25.09
CA SER A 516 -21.39 42.57 -23.98
C SER A 516 -20.88 41.25 -23.38
N ILE A 517 -21.14 41.03 -22.08
CA ILE A 517 -20.76 39.82 -21.34
C ILE A 517 -21.33 38.55 -22.02
N GLU A 518 -22.58 38.58 -22.47
CA GLU A 518 -23.26 37.46 -23.14
C GLU A 518 -22.59 37.08 -24.46
N HIS A 519 -22.26 38.06 -25.30
CA HIS A 519 -21.50 37.82 -26.54
C HIS A 519 -20.12 37.23 -26.23
N HIS A 520 -19.45 37.70 -25.16
CA HIS A 520 -18.15 37.15 -24.78
C HIS A 520 -18.27 35.69 -24.31
N ARG A 521 -19.29 35.38 -23.50
CA ARG A 521 -19.60 34.02 -23.04
C ARG A 521 -19.92 33.08 -24.20
N SER A 522 -20.80 33.49 -25.11
CA SER A 522 -21.15 32.72 -26.30
C SER A 522 -19.94 32.42 -27.19
N GLN A 523 -19.04 33.41 -27.36
CA GLN A 523 -17.80 33.21 -28.11
C GLN A 523 -16.88 32.17 -27.44
N ILE A 524 -16.70 32.22 -26.12
CA ILE A 524 -15.88 31.24 -25.40
C ILE A 524 -16.48 29.84 -25.51
N GLU A 525 -17.79 29.69 -25.39
CA GLU A 525 -18.44 28.37 -25.54
C GLU A 525 -18.31 27.79 -26.96
N LEU A 526 -18.36 28.64 -27.99
CA LEU A 526 -18.08 28.23 -29.36
C LEU A 526 -16.62 27.76 -29.53
N GLU A 527 -15.67 28.47 -28.94
CA GLU A 527 -14.25 28.09 -28.93
C GLU A 527 -14.03 26.77 -28.19
N LYS A 528 -14.63 26.59 -26.99
CA LYS A 528 -14.61 25.34 -26.22
C LYS A 528 -15.16 24.17 -27.04
N SER A 529 -16.31 24.36 -27.69
CA SER A 529 -16.94 23.35 -28.55
C SER A 529 -16.08 23.01 -29.77
N ALA A 530 -15.39 23.98 -30.36
CA ALA A 530 -14.43 23.74 -31.44
C ALA A 530 -13.24 22.90 -30.96
N ILE A 531 -12.71 23.18 -29.77
CA ILE A 531 -11.62 22.42 -29.17
C ILE A 531 -12.04 20.97 -28.90
N ARG A 532 -13.24 20.74 -28.31
CA ARG A 532 -13.77 19.38 -28.08
C ARG A 532 -13.95 18.59 -29.38
N ARG A 533 -14.45 19.23 -30.44
CA ARG A 533 -14.52 18.60 -31.78
C ARG A 533 -13.15 18.24 -32.34
N GLN A 534 -12.15 19.09 -32.15
CA GLN A 534 -10.78 18.80 -32.56
C GLN A 534 -10.17 17.64 -31.76
N GLN A 535 -10.46 17.57 -30.45
CA GLN A 535 -10.09 16.47 -29.57
C GLN A 535 -10.71 15.15 -30.05
N LEU A 536 -12.02 15.11 -30.27
CA LEU A 536 -12.70 13.91 -30.77
C LEU A 536 -12.20 13.47 -32.13
N GLY A 537 -11.93 14.41 -33.03
CA GLY A 537 -11.36 14.11 -34.35
C GLY A 537 -9.98 13.45 -34.30
N LYS A 538 -9.24 13.56 -33.19
CA LYS A 538 -7.99 12.83 -32.95
C LYS A 538 -8.19 11.48 -32.27
N ALA A 539 -9.24 11.35 -31.45
CA ALA A 539 -9.48 10.17 -30.64
C ALA A 539 -10.35 9.11 -31.33
N ILE A 540 -11.20 9.51 -32.29
CA ILE A 540 -12.15 8.62 -32.97
C ILE A 540 -11.70 8.36 -34.42
N PRO A 541 -11.63 7.09 -34.86
CA PRO A 541 -11.90 5.87 -34.09
C PRO A 541 -10.85 5.61 -33.00
N LEU A 542 -11.29 5.00 -31.89
CA LEU A 542 -10.41 4.68 -30.76
C LEU A 542 -9.19 3.87 -31.23
N ASN A 543 -8.02 4.25 -30.74
CA ASN A 543 -6.80 3.49 -30.98
C ASN A 543 -6.86 2.10 -30.33
N GLN A 544 -5.93 1.22 -30.75
CA GLN A 544 -5.90 -0.17 -30.31
C GLN A 544 -5.75 -0.32 -28.78
N LEU A 545 -5.02 0.58 -28.13
CA LEU A 545 -4.83 0.57 -26.67
C LEU A 545 -6.16 0.80 -25.97
N MET A 546 -6.81 1.94 -26.22
CA MET A 546 -8.06 2.31 -25.54
C MET A 546 -9.19 1.35 -25.84
N LYS A 547 -9.29 0.88 -27.09
CA LYS A 547 -10.29 -0.13 -27.45
C LYS A 547 -10.12 -1.42 -26.62
N THR A 548 -8.90 -1.96 -26.58
CA THR A 548 -8.62 -3.21 -25.85
C THR A 548 -8.84 -3.06 -24.34
N VAL A 549 -8.43 -1.92 -23.76
CA VAL A 549 -8.66 -1.63 -22.33
C VAL A 549 -10.15 -1.59 -22.01
N LEU A 550 -10.92 -0.82 -22.77
CA LEU A 550 -12.36 -0.65 -22.53
C LEU A 550 -13.13 -1.96 -22.74
N ASP A 551 -12.81 -2.70 -23.82
CA ASP A 551 -13.40 -4.01 -24.09
C ASP A 551 -13.10 -4.99 -22.95
N PHE A 552 -11.88 -4.98 -22.40
CA PHE A 552 -11.50 -5.84 -21.27
C PHE A 552 -12.25 -5.47 -19.99
N LEU A 553 -12.27 -4.17 -19.63
CA LEU A 553 -12.93 -3.69 -18.41
C LEU A 553 -14.45 -3.89 -18.44
N GLN A 554 -15.06 -3.90 -19.63
CA GLN A 554 -16.51 -4.15 -19.78
C GLN A 554 -16.88 -5.64 -19.85
N SER A 555 -16.02 -6.49 -20.41
CA SER A 555 -16.36 -7.89 -20.68
C SER A 555 -15.95 -8.88 -19.60
N GLN A 556 -14.90 -8.58 -18.84
CA GLN A 556 -14.30 -9.53 -17.90
C GLN A 556 -14.96 -9.49 -16.51
N PRO A 557 -14.94 -10.58 -15.73
CA PRO A 557 -15.34 -10.57 -14.32
C PRO A 557 -14.42 -9.71 -13.45
N ASP A 558 -14.91 -9.20 -12.32
CA ASP A 558 -14.15 -8.29 -11.45
C ASP A 558 -12.82 -8.86 -10.97
N HIS A 559 -12.75 -10.16 -10.66
CA HIS A 559 -11.51 -10.82 -10.27
C HIS A 559 -10.44 -10.75 -11.38
N THR A 560 -10.84 -10.98 -12.64
CA THR A 560 -9.95 -10.87 -13.80
C THR A 560 -9.58 -9.41 -14.10
N LYS A 561 -10.51 -8.46 -13.90
CA LYS A 561 -10.23 -7.02 -13.98
C LYS A 561 -9.17 -6.60 -12.97
N LYS A 562 -9.27 -7.05 -11.71
CA LYS A 562 -8.29 -6.76 -10.64
C LYS A 562 -6.89 -7.21 -11.05
N PHE A 563 -6.74 -8.44 -11.58
CA PHE A 563 -5.45 -8.93 -12.09
C PHE A 563 -4.92 -8.06 -13.23
N PHE A 564 -5.78 -7.69 -14.18
CA PHE A 564 -5.38 -6.89 -15.34
C PHE A 564 -4.87 -5.51 -14.93
N LEU A 565 -5.62 -4.80 -14.08
CA LEU A 565 -5.23 -3.49 -13.58
C LEU A 565 -3.90 -3.56 -12.82
N GLN A 566 -3.72 -4.63 -12.05
CA GLN A 566 -2.49 -4.84 -11.28
C GLN A 566 -1.30 -5.17 -12.18
N TRP A 567 -1.46 -6.01 -13.20
CA TRP A 567 -0.41 -6.27 -14.21
C TRP A 567 -0.07 -5.01 -15.01
N MET A 568 -1.09 -4.24 -15.43
CA MET A 568 -0.89 -2.97 -16.12
C MET A 568 -0.09 -1.99 -15.27
N LYS A 569 -0.41 -1.86 -13.97
CA LYS A 569 0.38 -1.06 -13.01
C LYS A 569 1.84 -1.53 -12.97
N ILE A 570 2.07 -2.82 -12.75
CA ILE A 570 3.43 -3.39 -12.66
C ILE A 570 4.23 -3.14 -13.94
N PHE A 571 3.66 -3.42 -15.11
CA PHE A 571 4.38 -3.31 -16.37
C PHE A 571 4.58 -1.86 -16.84
N MET A 572 3.62 -0.96 -16.62
CA MET A 572 3.80 0.45 -16.95
C MET A 572 4.89 1.09 -16.08
N ASP A 573 4.95 0.72 -14.80
CA ASP A 573 6.03 1.10 -13.90
C ASP A 573 7.39 0.67 -14.45
N ASP A 574 7.51 -0.60 -14.84
CA ASP A 574 8.74 -1.20 -15.38
C ASP A 574 9.24 -0.50 -16.66
N ILE A 575 8.34 -0.19 -17.61
CA ILE A 575 8.70 0.52 -18.86
C ILE A 575 9.35 1.88 -18.56
N SER A 576 8.80 2.60 -17.58
CA SER A 576 9.23 3.98 -17.30
C SER A 576 10.44 4.06 -16.37
N SER A 577 10.71 3.05 -15.53
CA SER A 577 11.63 3.15 -14.40
C SER A 577 13.05 3.56 -14.80
N ASP A 578 13.69 2.80 -15.70
CA ASP A 578 15.12 2.97 -15.99
C ASP A 578 15.43 4.28 -16.70
N HIS A 579 14.57 4.68 -17.64
CA HIS A 579 14.72 5.94 -18.35
C HIS A 579 14.44 7.15 -17.44
N LEU A 580 13.39 7.07 -16.60
CA LEU A 580 13.09 8.14 -15.65
C LEU A 580 14.23 8.32 -14.64
N ASP A 581 14.87 7.24 -14.20
CA ASP A 581 16.02 7.32 -13.29
C ASP A 581 17.24 7.96 -13.96
N GLU A 582 17.46 7.70 -15.25
CA GLU A 582 18.49 8.38 -16.05
C GLU A 582 18.21 9.88 -16.18
N LEU A 583 17.02 10.26 -16.62
CA LEU A 583 16.61 11.67 -16.76
C LEU A 583 16.71 12.42 -15.42
N LYS A 584 16.34 11.79 -14.30
CA LYS A 584 16.49 12.38 -12.96
C LYS A 584 17.94 12.59 -12.56
N ARG A 585 18.83 11.63 -12.86
CA ARG A 585 20.27 11.81 -12.61
C ARG A 585 20.79 13.01 -13.40
N GLU A 586 20.42 13.14 -14.66
CA GLU A 586 20.79 14.30 -15.48
C GLU A 586 20.22 15.61 -14.91
N TYR A 587 18.95 15.61 -14.51
CA TYR A 587 18.29 16.75 -13.87
C TYR A 587 19.04 17.19 -12.60
N HIS A 588 19.35 16.25 -11.69
CA HIS A 588 20.05 16.53 -10.44
C HIS A 588 21.49 17.00 -10.67
N GLN A 589 22.19 16.43 -11.66
CA GLN A 589 23.52 16.89 -12.05
C GLN A 589 23.46 18.34 -12.55
N LEU A 590 22.56 18.64 -13.48
CA LEU A 590 22.40 19.99 -14.03
C LEU A 590 22.03 20.98 -12.93
N TRP A 591 21.11 20.61 -12.04
CA TRP A 591 20.72 21.44 -10.90
C TRP A 591 21.90 21.73 -9.95
N SER A 592 22.71 20.71 -9.63
CA SER A 592 23.88 20.87 -8.77
C SER A 592 24.89 21.84 -9.38
N GLN A 593 25.08 21.79 -10.70
CA GLN A 593 25.93 22.74 -11.42
C GLN A 593 25.33 24.17 -11.39
N ILE A 594 24.00 24.33 -11.54
CA ILE A 594 23.31 25.62 -11.39
C ILE A 594 23.50 26.21 -9.97
N LEU A 595 23.41 25.37 -8.93
CA LEU A 595 23.64 25.79 -7.55
C LEU A 595 25.09 26.22 -7.30
N ALA A 596 26.05 25.52 -7.89
CA ALA A 596 27.47 25.92 -7.82
C ALA A 596 27.70 27.29 -8.46
N LEU A 597 27.08 27.57 -9.61
CA LEU A 597 27.14 28.88 -10.28
C LEU A 597 26.49 30.01 -9.48
N LYS A 598 25.42 29.73 -8.70
CA LYS A 598 24.82 30.74 -7.81
C LYS A 598 25.81 31.25 -6.74
N LYS A 599 26.85 30.48 -6.42
CA LYS A 599 27.89 30.88 -5.46
C LYS A 599 29.05 31.65 -6.10
N SER A 600 29.22 31.60 -7.44
CA SER A 600 30.39 32.17 -8.14
C SER A 600 30.15 33.53 -8.84
N ASN A 601 28.94 34.12 -8.75
CA ASN A 601 28.63 35.44 -9.35
C ASN A 601 28.94 35.56 -10.87
N GLU A 602 28.86 34.46 -11.63
CA GLU A 602 29.09 34.46 -13.08
C GLU A 602 27.81 34.58 -13.93
N SER A 603 27.93 35.30 -15.06
CA SER A 603 27.09 35.37 -16.26
C SER A 603 25.60 34.95 -16.20
N ASN A 604 24.70 35.94 -16.24
CA ASN A 604 23.24 35.75 -16.35
C ASN A 604 22.79 34.95 -17.61
N ASN A 605 23.59 34.90 -18.68
CA ASN A 605 23.20 34.24 -19.93
C ASN A 605 23.32 32.71 -19.82
N LEU A 606 24.43 32.20 -19.25
CA LEU A 606 24.62 30.77 -18.98
C LEU A 606 23.53 30.22 -18.05
N LYS A 607 23.19 30.98 -17.00
CA LYS A 607 22.10 30.66 -16.08
C LYS A 607 20.75 30.50 -16.79
N THR A 608 20.43 31.41 -17.70
CA THR A 608 19.18 31.35 -18.48
C THR A 608 19.15 30.14 -19.41
N GLN A 609 20.28 29.83 -20.06
CA GLN A 609 20.39 28.66 -20.94
C GLN A 609 20.24 27.34 -20.16
N TRP A 610 20.86 27.24 -18.98
CA TRP A 610 20.79 26.04 -18.14
C TRP A 610 19.40 25.87 -17.50
N MET A 611 18.73 26.96 -17.12
CA MET A 611 17.33 26.90 -16.70
C MET A 611 16.40 26.40 -17.82
N LYS A 612 16.62 26.82 -19.07
CA LYS A 612 15.85 26.29 -20.21
C LYS A 612 16.07 24.78 -20.40
N LYS A 613 17.32 24.32 -20.28
CA LYS A 613 17.64 22.88 -20.34
C LYS A 613 16.99 22.12 -19.18
N LEU A 614 17.02 22.68 -17.98
CA LEU A 614 16.39 22.09 -16.79
C LEU A 614 14.87 21.94 -16.97
N ASN A 615 14.22 22.97 -17.50
CA ASN A 615 12.78 22.91 -17.81
C ASN A 615 12.48 21.87 -18.90
N ALA A 616 13.30 21.80 -19.96
CA ALA A 616 13.13 20.78 -21.00
C ALA A 616 13.29 19.34 -20.46
N LEU A 617 14.25 19.11 -19.55
CA LEU A 617 14.39 17.82 -18.86
C LEU A 617 13.18 17.54 -17.96
N SER A 618 12.64 18.55 -17.29
CA SER A 618 11.42 18.40 -16.48
C SER A 618 10.21 18.02 -17.34
N ASP A 619 10.07 18.65 -18.52
CA ASP A 619 9.02 18.32 -19.49
C ASP A 619 9.21 16.89 -20.02
N GLU A 620 10.44 16.47 -20.31
CA GLU A 620 10.74 15.11 -20.77
C GLU A 620 10.51 14.04 -19.70
N ILE A 621 10.84 14.31 -18.44
CA ILE A 621 10.48 13.45 -17.29
C ILE A 621 8.97 13.30 -17.20
N ASN A 622 8.24 14.41 -17.32
CA ASN A 622 6.78 14.40 -17.29
C ASN A 622 6.22 13.59 -18.46
N ASP A 623 6.65 13.87 -19.69
CA ASP A 623 6.18 13.19 -20.90
C ASP A 623 6.52 11.69 -20.90
N SER A 624 7.62 11.30 -20.26
CA SER A 624 8.06 9.91 -20.11
C SER A 624 7.38 9.16 -18.97
N SER A 625 6.66 9.86 -18.09
CA SER A 625 5.90 9.24 -17.00
C SER A 625 4.54 8.74 -17.50
N ILE A 626 4.33 7.43 -17.41
CA ILE A 626 3.07 6.79 -17.76
C ILE A 626 2.62 5.82 -16.66
N GLY A 627 1.32 5.87 -16.36
CA GLY A 627 0.68 5.01 -15.37
C GLY A 627 -0.79 4.83 -15.68
N LEU A 628 -1.45 4.00 -14.87
CA LEU A 628 -2.85 3.64 -15.04
C LEU A 628 -3.78 4.87 -14.93
N GLU A 629 -3.41 5.85 -14.11
CA GLU A 629 -4.11 7.11 -13.95
C GLU A 629 -4.29 7.86 -15.28
N HIS A 630 -3.29 7.81 -16.17
CA HIS A 630 -3.37 8.44 -17.48
C HIS A 630 -4.36 7.71 -18.40
N ILE A 631 -4.49 6.38 -18.29
CA ILE A 631 -5.52 5.65 -19.05
C ILE A 631 -6.91 6.04 -18.57
N LEU A 632 -7.12 6.09 -17.25
CA LEU A 632 -8.42 6.45 -16.67
C LEU A 632 -8.79 7.91 -16.96
N ARG A 633 -7.81 8.83 -16.96
CA ARG A 633 -8.01 10.22 -17.37
C ARG A 633 -8.45 10.29 -18.84
N GLU A 634 -7.92 9.44 -19.73
CA GLU A 634 -8.36 9.38 -21.14
C GLU A 634 -9.82 8.96 -21.22
N VAL A 635 -10.23 7.96 -20.43
CA VAL A 635 -11.63 7.52 -20.36
C VAL A 635 -12.56 8.67 -19.96
N GLY A 636 -12.19 9.45 -18.95
CA GLY A 636 -12.96 10.63 -18.54
C GLY A 636 -13.02 11.70 -19.62
N GLN A 637 -11.92 11.96 -20.33
CA GLN A 637 -11.89 12.93 -21.43
C GLN A 637 -12.69 12.47 -22.65
N ILE A 638 -12.74 11.16 -22.95
CA ILE A 638 -13.62 10.60 -23.98
C ILE A 638 -15.08 10.90 -23.63
N TYR A 639 -15.47 10.65 -22.37
CA TYR A 639 -16.81 10.91 -21.87
C TYR A 639 -17.20 12.39 -22.03
N GLU A 640 -16.41 13.33 -21.48
CA GLU A 640 -16.75 14.76 -21.53
C GLU A 640 -16.77 15.31 -22.96
N ALA A 641 -15.86 14.85 -23.81
CA ALA A 641 -15.81 15.30 -25.20
C ALA A 641 -17.04 14.82 -25.99
N LEU A 642 -17.49 13.58 -25.77
CA LEU A 642 -18.69 13.04 -26.44
C LEU A 642 -19.97 13.67 -25.91
N GLU A 643 -20.07 13.89 -24.60
CA GLU A 643 -21.24 14.52 -23.98
C GLU A 643 -21.39 15.97 -24.45
N SER A 644 -20.30 16.75 -24.45
CA SER A 644 -20.31 18.15 -24.91
C SER A 644 -20.62 18.33 -26.41
N THR A 645 -20.52 17.27 -27.23
CA THR A 645 -20.80 17.33 -28.67
C THR A 645 -22.14 16.72 -29.06
N ASN A 646 -22.97 16.27 -28.11
CA ASN A 646 -24.24 15.57 -28.34
C ASN A 646 -24.09 14.43 -29.36
N SER A 647 -23.05 13.60 -29.17
CA SER A 647 -22.79 12.47 -30.07
C SER A 647 -23.97 11.50 -30.11
N LYS A 648 -24.24 10.91 -31.29
CA LYS A 648 -25.29 9.89 -31.45
C LYS A 648 -24.89 8.52 -30.90
N GLU A 649 -23.61 8.34 -30.56
CA GLU A 649 -23.06 7.08 -30.08
C GLU A 649 -23.45 6.85 -28.62
N LYS A 650 -24.16 5.78 -28.28
CA LYS A 650 -24.64 5.56 -26.88
C LYS A 650 -23.68 4.78 -25.98
N TRP A 651 -22.56 4.28 -26.51
CA TRP A 651 -21.68 3.38 -25.75
C TRP A 651 -20.91 4.09 -24.63
N TYR A 652 -20.62 5.39 -24.79
CA TYR A 652 -19.84 6.17 -23.83
C TYR A 652 -20.56 6.38 -22.48
N VAL A 653 -21.89 6.19 -22.44
CA VAL A 653 -22.73 6.25 -21.24
C VAL A 653 -22.34 5.20 -20.19
N LYS A 654 -21.62 4.14 -20.62
CA LYS A 654 -21.06 3.10 -19.75
C LYS A 654 -19.68 3.45 -19.17
N LEU A 655 -19.02 4.50 -19.63
CA LEU A 655 -17.68 4.85 -19.13
C LEU A 655 -17.67 5.27 -17.66
N PRO A 656 -18.62 6.10 -17.18
CA PRO A 656 -18.72 6.39 -15.75
C PRO A 656 -19.00 5.14 -14.92
N GLU A 657 -19.68 4.14 -15.48
CA GLU A 657 -19.95 2.87 -14.78
C GLU A 657 -18.66 2.11 -14.49
N ILE A 658 -17.71 2.09 -15.44
CA ILE A 658 -16.39 1.47 -15.24
C ILE A 658 -15.67 2.15 -14.06
N ALA A 659 -15.63 3.48 -14.02
CA ALA A 659 -14.96 4.20 -12.94
C ALA A 659 -15.64 3.98 -11.58
N ALA A 660 -16.98 3.93 -11.55
CA ALA A 660 -17.74 3.59 -10.35
C ALA A 660 -17.42 2.17 -9.86
N ASP A 661 -17.37 1.17 -10.76
CA ASP A 661 -16.99 -0.20 -10.43
C ASP A 661 -15.58 -0.25 -9.82
N LEU A 662 -14.61 0.43 -10.45
CA LEU A 662 -13.24 0.52 -9.95
C LEU A 662 -13.17 1.15 -8.55
N MET A 663 -13.93 2.22 -8.32
CA MET A 663 -14.00 2.88 -7.01
C MET A 663 -14.60 1.99 -5.92
N VAL A 664 -15.62 1.18 -6.25
CA VAL A 664 -16.18 0.17 -5.34
C VAL A 664 -15.18 -0.95 -5.05
N LEU A 665 -14.36 -1.34 -6.03
CA LEU A 665 -13.25 -2.28 -5.85
C LEU A 665 -12.06 -1.70 -5.07
N GLY A 666 -12.14 -0.42 -4.67
CA GLY A 666 -11.12 0.25 -3.88
C GLY A 666 -9.97 0.81 -4.70
N TYR A 667 -10.12 1.03 -6.01
CA TYR A 667 -9.11 1.74 -6.81
C TYR A 667 -9.27 3.26 -6.68
N PRO A 668 -8.16 4.02 -6.62
CA PRO A 668 -8.22 5.46 -6.59
C PRO A 668 -8.68 6.03 -7.94
N ILE A 669 -9.56 7.02 -7.91
CA ILE A 669 -10.03 7.78 -9.08
C ILE A 669 -9.51 9.22 -8.97
N GLU A 670 -9.04 9.77 -10.09
CA GLU A 670 -8.59 11.15 -10.13
C GLU A 670 -9.77 12.12 -10.04
N LEU A 671 -9.68 13.06 -9.11
CA LEU A 671 -10.66 14.12 -8.85
C LEU A 671 -10.26 15.45 -9.50
N MET A 672 -8.96 15.77 -9.49
CA MET A 672 -8.41 16.97 -10.11
C MET A 672 -7.18 16.60 -10.92
N ASP A 673 -7.12 17.06 -12.18
CA ASP A 673 -5.96 16.92 -13.04
C ASP A 673 -4.91 17.99 -12.64
N GLY A 674 -3.76 17.54 -12.14
CA GLY A 674 -2.65 18.43 -11.75
C GLY A 674 -1.87 19.03 -12.93
N ASP A 675 -1.93 18.44 -14.13
CA ASP A 675 -1.29 18.99 -15.33
C ASP A 675 -2.06 20.20 -15.85
N ALA A 676 -3.39 20.09 -15.87
CA ALA A 676 -4.28 21.16 -16.33
C ALA A 676 -4.74 22.09 -15.19
N SER A 677 -4.49 21.70 -13.93
CA SER A 677 -5.00 22.37 -12.73
C SER A 677 -6.52 22.54 -12.80
N TYR A 678 -7.25 21.47 -13.14
CA TYR A 678 -8.67 21.55 -13.49
C TYR A 678 -9.44 20.31 -13.02
N ILE A 679 -10.72 20.50 -12.69
CA ILE A 679 -11.62 19.45 -12.19
C ILE A 679 -12.65 19.12 -13.29
N PRO A 680 -12.65 17.89 -13.84
CA PRO A 680 -13.62 17.48 -14.86
C PRO A 680 -14.99 17.20 -14.22
N LEU A 681 -15.75 18.25 -13.90
CA LEU A 681 -17.00 18.16 -13.13
C LEU A 681 -18.07 17.28 -13.79
N GLN A 682 -18.17 17.27 -15.13
CA GLN A 682 -19.15 16.44 -15.83
C GLN A 682 -18.81 14.95 -15.69
N TRP A 683 -17.52 14.62 -15.79
CA TRP A 683 -17.04 13.27 -15.55
C TRP A 683 -17.27 12.83 -14.10
N ILE A 684 -16.85 13.64 -13.12
CA ILE A 684 -16.97 13.28 -11.70
C ILE A 684 -18.44 13.15 -11.29
N GLY A 685 -19.30 14.09 -11.72
CA GLY A 685 -20.74 14.01 -11.47
C GLY A 685 -21.36 12.71 -12.00
N ALA A 686 -21.01 12.33 -13.24
CA ALA A 686 -21.50 11.10 -13.84
C ALA A 686 -21.00 9.83 -13.12
N VAL A 687 -19.78 9.84 -12.58
CA VAL A 687 -19.27 8.73 -11.75
C VAL A 687 -20.03 8.63 -10.44
N PHE A 688 -20.32 9.76 -9.80
CA PHE A 688 -21.14 9.79 -8.57
C PHE A 688 -22.57 9.35 -8.83
N ASP A 689 -23.19 9.74 -9.95
CA ASP A 689 -24.52 9.25 -10.33
C ASP A 689 -24.54 7.71 -10.42
N ARG A 690 -23.52 7.11 -11.05
CA ARG A 690 -23.39 5.64 -11.12
C ARG A 690 -23.12 5.00 -9.77
N LEU A 691 -22.38 5.66 -8.87
CA LEU A 691 -22.20 5.17 -7.51
C LEU A 691 -23.49 5.23 -6.70
N ILE A 692 -24.29 6.29 -6.85
CA ILE A 692 -25.62 6.41 -6.22
C ILE A 692 -26.54 5.30 -6.73
N GLU A 693 -26.54 5.03 -8.04
CA GLU A 693 -27.31 3.92 -8.62
C GLU A 693 -26.90 2.55 -8.06
N LYS A 694 -25.59 2.32 -7.83
CA LYS A 694 -25.04 1.04 -7.35
C LYS A 694 -25.16 0.83 -5.84
N LEU A 695 -24.81 1.85 -5.06
CA LEU A 695 -24.70 1.77 -3.60
C LEU A 695 -25.93 2.35 -2.88
N GLY A 696 -26.77 3.11 -3.59
CA GLY A 696 -27.81 3.96 -3.01
C GLY A 696 -27.27 5.32 -2.57
N ASP A 697 -28.16 6.20 -2.12
CA ASP A 697 -27.77 7.49 -1.53
C ASP A 697 -27.20 7.27 -0.13
N LYS A 698 -25.87 7.18 -0.06
CA LYS A 698 -25.10 6.94 1.15
C LYS A 698 -24.48 8.23 1.66
N ARG A 699 -24.32 8.29 2.97
CA ARG A 699 -23.63 9.39 3.66
C ARG A 699 -22.13 9.17 3.58
N VAL A 700 -21.40 10.21 3.19
CA VAL A 700 -19.96 10.14 2.94
C VAL A 700 -19.24 11.14 3.83
N PHE A 701 -18.16 10.69 4.46
CA PHE A 701 -17.23 11.59 5.12
C PHE A 701 -15.96 11.76 4.28
N VAL A 702 -15.58 12.99 3.97
CA VAL A 702 -14.39 13.31 3.17
C VAL A 702 -13.21 13.66 4.08
N LEU A 703 -12.18 12.82 4.06
CA LEU A 703 -10.90 13.07 4.73
C LEU A 703 -9.85 13.41 3.66
N SER A 704 -9.34 14.62 3.68
CA SER A 704 -8.29 15.07 2.76
C SER A 704 -6.94 15.26 3.45
N VAL A 705 -5.86 15.26 2.68
CA VAL A 705 -4.51 15.57 3.16
C VAL A 705 -3.90 16.69 2.32
N LEU A 706 -3.13 17.58 2.94
CA LEU A 706 -2.42 18.68 2.30
C LEU A 706 -1.01 18.79 2.85
N GLY A 707 -0.03 19.19 2.04
CA GLY A 707 1.34 19.40 2.50
C GLY A 707 2.35 19.40 1.36
N ILE A 708 3.58 19.84 1.65
CA ILE A 708 4.67 19.89 0.66
C ILE A 708 4.92 18.51 0.02
N GLN A 709 5.49 18.53 -1.18
CA GLN A 709 5.95 17.33 -1.88
C GLN A 709 6.88 16.46 -1.02
N SER A 710 6.71 15.14 -1.10
CA SER A 710 7.57 14.16 -0.41
C SER A 710 7.61 14.26 1.12
N THR A 711 6.58 14.85 1.74
CA THR A 711 6.44 14.96 3.20
C THR A 711 5.84 13.72 3.88
N GLY A 712 5.52 12.66 3.13
CA GLY A 712 4.94 11.42 3.66
C GLY A 712 3.41 11.39 3.77
N LYS A 713 2.68 12.20 2.96
CA LYS A 713 1.20 12.25 2.93
C LYS A 713 0.56 10.91 2.58
N SER A 714 0.84 10.39 1.39
CA SER A 714 0.33 9.10 0.91
C SER A 714 0.80 7.95 1.81
N THR A 715 2.00 8.06 2.38
CA THR A 715 2.51 7.09 3.38
C THR A 715 1.67 7.09 4.65
N LEU A 716 1.29 8.25 5.17
CA LEU A 716 0.42 8.38 6.34
C LEU A 716 -0.97 7.79 6.06
N LEU A 717 -1.58 8.12 4.92
CA LEU A 717 -2.89 7.59 4.53
C LEU A 717 -2.87 6.06 4.33
N ASN A 718 -1.83 5.55 3.66
CA ASN A 718 -1.62 4.11 3.46
C ASN A 718 -1.39 3.37 4.79
N ALA A 719 -0.76 4.02 5.77
CA ALA A 719 -0.59 3.47 7.12
C ALA A 719 -1.89 3.52 7.92
N MET A 720 -2.67 4.60 7.84
CA MET A 720 -3.91 4.75 8.61
C MET A 720 -5.01 3.80 8.16
N PHE A 721 -5.21 3.67 6.85
CA PHE A 721 -6.38 2.97 6.29
C PHE A 721 -6.03 1.80 5.36
N GLY A 722 -4.75 1.48 5.22
CA GLY A 722 -4.31 0.34 4.40
C GLY A 722 -4.34 0.59 2.90
N LEU A 723 -4.47 1.85 2.48
CA LEU A 723 -4.58 2.24 1.09
C LEU A 723 -3.32 1.94 0.28
N GLN A 724 -3.45 2.06 -1.04
CA GLN A 724 -2.40 1.77 -2.01
C GLN A 724 -2.11 2.98 -2.90
N PHE A 725 -2.19 4.19 -2.34
CA PHE A 725 -1.72 5.40 -3.02
C PHE A 725 -0.23 5.25 -3.38
N ASN A 726 0.18 5.78 -4.53
CA ASN A 726 1.55 5.66 -5.01
C ASN A 726 2.49 6.51 -4.14
N VAL A 727 3.60 5.92 -3.66
CA VAL A 727 4.54 6.55 -2.70
C VAL A 727 5.95 6.78 -3.27
N SER A 728 6.15 6.69 -4.59
CA SER A 728 7.48 6.79 -5.20
C SER A 728 7.95 8.23 -5.37
N ALA A 729 9.18 8.52 -4.93
CA ALA A 729 9.83 9.84 -4.96
C ALA A 729 10.00 10.47 -6.36
N GLY A 730 9.68 9.73 -7.44
CA GLY A 730 9.81 10.20 -8.81
C GLY A 730 8.57 9.96 -9.68
N ARG A 731 7.44 9.70 -9.05
CA ARG A 731 6.08 9.86 -9.61
C ARG A 731 5.30 10.60 -8.56
N CYS A 732 5.59 11.88 -8.40
CA CYS A 732 4.85 12.67 -7.45
C CYS A 732 3.40 12.71 -7.93
N THR A 733 2.47 12.37 -7.04
CA THR A 733 1.03 12.51 -7.30
C THR A 733 0.80 13.90 -7.88
N ARG A 734 0.23 14.00 -9.09
CA ARG A 734 -0.12 15.29 -9.72
C ARG A 734 -1.63 15.42 -9.72
N GLY A 735 -2.15 16.47 -9.09
CA GLY A 735 -3.59 16.64 -8.87
C GLY A 735 -4.10 16.05 -7.55
N ALA A 736 -5.36 15.61 -7.53
CA ALA A 736 -6.00 15.03 -6.34
C ALA A 736 -6.68 13.71 -6.70
N PHE A 737 -6.53 12.69 -5.86
CA PHE A 737 -7.08 11.35 -6.05
C PHE A 737 -7.95 10.96 -4.88
N MET A 738 -9.11 10.38 -5.16
CA MET A 738 -10.06 9.94 -4.16
C MET A 738 -10.20 8.42 -4.15
N GLN A 739 -10.30 7.82 -2.96
CA GLN A 739 -10.51 6.39 -2.77
C GLN A 739 -11.60 6.17 -1.72
N LEU A 740 -12.56 5.29 -2.04
CA LEU A 740 -13.72 5.00 -1.20
C LEU A 740 -13.42 3.86 -0.22
N ILE A 741 -13.78 4.05 1.06
CA ILE A 741 -13.62 3.05 2.13
C ILE A 741 -14.97 2.83 2.81
N LYS A 742 -15.35 1.57 2.99
CA LYS A 742 -16.59 1.21 3.69
C LYS A 742 -16.42 1.30 5.22
N VAL A 743 -17.45 1.77 5.92
CA VAL A 743 -17.53 1.72 7.39
C VAL A 743 -18.26 0.46 7.82
N ASP A 744 -17.81 -0.19 8.89
CA ASP A 744 -18.49 -1.34 9.48
C ASP A 744 -19.91 -0.98 9.94
N GLU A 745 -20.90 -1.82 9.67
CA GLU A 745 -22.31 -1.54 9.95
C GLU A 745 -22.59 -1.17 11.41
N LYS A 746 -21.82 -1.72 12.36
CA LYS A 746 -21.96 -1.36 13.78
C LYS A 746 -21.49 0.07 14.04
N LEU A 747 -20.40 0.47 13.39
CA LEU A 747 -19.87 1.83 13.50
C LEU A 747 -20.68 2.84 12.69
N GLN A 748 -21.41 2.44 11.64
CA GLN A 748 -22.25 3.38 10.88
C GLN A 748 -23.32 4.04 11.76
N GLN A 749 -23.80 3.33 12.80
CA GLN A 749 -24.75 3.87 13.77
C GLN A 749 -24.10 4.92 14.68
N ASP A 750 -22.85 4.67 15.08
CA ASP A 750 -22.08 5.57 15.95
C ASP A 750 -21.56 6.79 15.20
N LEU A 751 -21.05 6.59 13.97
CA LEU A 751 -20.37 7.59 13.16
C LEU A 751 -21.29 8.39 12.24
N ASN A 752 -22.52 7.93 12.03
CA ASN A 752 -23.53 8.61 11.20
C ASN A 752 -23.12 8.84 9.72
N PHE A 753 -22.17 8.04 9.20
CA PHE A 753 -21.86 7.95 7.78
C PHE A 753 -21.58 6.50 7.36
N ASP A 754 -21.75 6.20 6.08
CA ASP A 754 -21.69 4.83 5.56
C ASP A 754 -20.35 4.54 4.87
N TYR A 755 -19.74 5.57 4.29
CA TYR A 755 -18.44 5.50 3.60
C TYR A 755 -17.54 6.68 3.97
N MET A 756 -16.23 6.43 3.97
CA MET A 756 -15.21 7.48 4.03
C MET A 756 -14.55 7.63 2.66
N LEU A 757 -14.50 8.85 2.14
CA LEU A 757 -13.78 9.22 0.93
C LEU A 757 -12.44 9.82 1.33
N VAL A 758 -11.35 9.10 1.07
CA VAL A 758 -9.99 9.58 1.35
C VAL A 758 -9.42 10.27 0.13
N VAL A 759 -9.00 11.51 0.27
CA VAL A 759 -8.43 12.34 -0.81
C VAL A 759 -6.94 12.56 -0.58
N ASP A 760 -6.11 11.92 -1.40
CA ASP A 760 -4.66 12.16 -1.47
C ASP A 760 -4.36 13.25 -2.51
N THR A 761 -3.43 14.15 -2.19
CA THR A 761 -3.12 15.30 -3.06
C THR A 761 -1.67 15.33 -3.49
N GLU A 762 -1.45 16.06 -4.57
CA GLU A 762 -0.15 16.54 -4.97
C GLU A 762 0.58 17.28 -3.84
N GLY A 763 1.90 17.22 -3.90
CA GLY A 763 2.78 18.02 -3.07
C GLY A 763 2.74 19.48 -3.43
N LEU A 764 2.39 20.33 -2.47
CA LEU A 764 2.54 21.78 -2.63
C LEU A 764 4.00 22.14 -2.90
N ARG A 765 4.20 23.19 -3.71
CA ARG A 765 5.51 23.75 -4.07
C ARG A 765 6.45 22.73 -4.67
N ALA A 766 5.93 21.90 -5.57
CA ALA A 766 6.75 20.95 -6.29
C ALA A 766 7.94 21.67 -6.95
N ILE A 767 9.16 21.21 -6.65
CA ILE A 767 10.42 21.89 -7.06
C ILE A 767 10.52 21.97 -8.59
N GLU A 768 9.92 21.00 -9.27
CA GLU A 768 9.81 20.91 -10.73
C GLU A 768 8.96 22.03 -11.35
N MET A 769 8.14 22.74 -10.55
CA MET A 769 7.22 23.79 -11.00
C MET A 769 7.59 25.20 -10.51
N ALA A 770 8.87 25.50 -10.24
CA ALA A 770 9.35 26.75 -9.59
C ALA A 770 9.17 28.09 -10.37
N ASN A 771 7.97 28.36 -10.90
CA ASN A 771 7.56 29.62 -11.55
C ASN A 771 6.40 30.26 -10.78
N LYS A 772 6.16 31.58 -10.90
CA LYS A 772 5.01 32.28 -10.25
C LYS A 772 3.63 31.67 -10.52
N GLN A 773 3.48 30.84 -11.56
CA GLN A 773 2.26 30.10 -11.87
C GLN A 773 1.98 28.95 -10.89
N SER A 774 3.00 28.41 -10.20
CA SER A 774 2.83 27.32 -9.23
C SER A 774 2.18 27.74 -7.93
N LEU A 775 2.42 28.95 -7.43
CA LEU A 775 1.75 29.43 -6.21
C LEU A 775 0.23 29.54 -6.41
N ASN A 776 -0.21 29.94 -7.60
CA ASN A 776 -1.64 29.97 -7.91
C ASN A 776 -2.22 28.55 -8.04
N HIS A 777 -1.45 27.62 -8.62
CA HIS A 777 -1.84 26.20 -8.69
C HIS A 777 -2.00 25.60 -7.29
N ASP A 778 -1.01 25.80 -6.43
CA ASP A 778 -0.99 25.33 -5.05
C ASP A 778 -2.17 25.89 -4.25
N ASN A 779 -2.47 27.18 -4.43
CA ASN A 779 -3.63 27.83 -3.83
C ASN A 779 -4.95 27.28 -4.36
N GLU A 780 -5.07 27.04 -5.68
CA GLU A 780 -6.27 26.45 -6.30
C GLU A 780 -6.52 25.03 -5.75
N LEU A 781 -5.48 24.19 -5.72
CA LEU A 781 -5.55 22.84 -5.17
C LEU A 781 -5.92 22.84 -3.68
N ALA A 782 -5.22 23.64 -2.86
CA ALA A 782 -5.48 23.72 -1.43
C ALA A 782 -6.91 24.22 -1.13
N THR A 783 -7.36 25.27 -1.85
CA THR A 783 -8.73 25.80 -1.72
C THR A 783 -9.76 24.73 -2.03
N PHE A 784 -9.56 23.96 -3.10
CA PHE A 784 -10.47 22.88 -3.50
C PHE A 784 -10.51 21.75 -2.46
N VAL A 785 -9.34 21.23 -2.09
CA VAL A 785 -9.20 20.06 -1.21
C VAL A 785 -9.70 20.36 0.21
N ILE A 786 -9.42 21.56 0.73
CA ILE A 786 -9.95 22.00 2.02
C ILE A 786 -11.46 22.21 1.94
N GLY A 787 -11.97 22.73 0.81
CA GLY A 787 -13.41 22.99 0.65
C GLY A 787 -14.28 21.75 0.56
N ILE A 788 -13.81 20.68 -0.07
CA ILE A 788 -14.55 19.41 -0.15
C ILE A 788 -14.36 18.55 1.11
N GLY A 789 -13.32 18.81 1.91
CA GLY A 789 -12.97 18.00 3.06
C GLY A 789 -13.87 18.32 4.24
N ASN A 790 -14.53 17.30 4.82
CA ASN A 790 -15.07 17.45 6.16
C ASN A 790 -13.94 17.65 7.19
N MET A 791 -12.81 16.98 6.97
CA MET A 791 -11.56 17.21 7.71
C MET A 791 -10.35 17.17 6.79
N THR A 792 -9.43 18.11 6.97
CA THR A 792 -8.14 18.17 6.25
C THR A 792 -6.96 17.93 7.18
N LEU A 793 -6.10 16.97 6.85
CA LEU A 793 -4.82 16.73 7.51
C LEU A 793 -3.73 17.61 6.88
N ILE A 794 -3.17 18.55 7.64
CA ILE A 794 -2.07 19.42 7.18
C ILE A 794 -0.75 18.81 7.63
N ASN A 795 -0.05 18.22 6.67
CA ASN A 795 1.18 17.47 6.88
C ASN A 795 2.42 18.36 6.72
N ILE A 796 3.17 18.52 7.81
CA ILE A 796 4.39 19.33 7.91
C ILE A 796 5.56 18.37 8.16
N PHE A 797 6.64 18.49 7.39
CA PHE A 797 7.81 17.59 7.52
C PHE A 797 9.00 18.30 8.15
N GLY A 798 9.52 17.72 9.24
CA GLY A 798 10.70 18.25 9.93
C GLY A 798 10.46 19.64 10.55
N GLU A 799 11.48 20.19 11.21
CA GLU A 799 11.37 21.45 11.97
C GLU A 799 11.77 22.69 11.13
N ASN A 800 11.82 22.58 9.79
CA ASN A 800 12.28 23.68 8.94
C ASN A 800 11.28 24.86 8.95
N PRO A 801 11.63 26.03 9.51
CA PRO A 801 10.70 27.15 9.64
C PRO A 801 10.16 27.68 8.31
N SER A 802 10.94 27.61 7.22
CA SER A 802 10.53 28.12 5.91
C SER A 802 9.47 27.25 5.27
N GLU A 803 9.66 25.93 5.29
CA GLU A 803 8.71 24.96 4.71
C GLU A 803 7.37 24.99 5.46
N MET A 804 7.45 25.10 6.78
CA MET A 804 6.28 25.28 7.64
C MET A 804 5.51 26.56 7.27
N GLN A 805 6.21 27.70 7.12
CA GLN A 805 5.56 28.97 6.77
C GLN A 805 4.85 28.90 5.42
N ASP A 806 5.47 28.28 4.42
CA ASP A 806 4.91 28.15 3.08
C ASP A 806 3.60 27.32 3.05
N VAL A 807 3.55 26.18 3.75
CA VAL A 807 2.33 25.35 3.84
C VAL A 807 1.23 26.07 4.60
N LEU A 808 1.58 26.68 5.74
CA LEU A 808 0.61 27.36 6.59
C LEU A 808 -0.04 28.53 5.86
N GLN A 809 0.74 29.33 5.12
CA GLN A 809 0.19 30.46 4.37
C GLN A 809 -0.86 30.01 3.34
N ILE A 810 -0.55 28.95 2.57
CA ILE A 810 -1.47 28.38 1.58
C ILE A 810 -2.73 27.83 2.26
N ALA A 811 -2.58 27.07 3.35
CA ALA A 811 -3.70 26.49 4.07
C ALA A 811 -4.60 27.56 4.71
N VAL A 812 -4.02 28.55 5.39
CA VAL A 812 -4.75 29.66 6.02
C VAL A 812 -5.55 30.46 4.98
N GLN A 813 -4.94 30.76 3.83
CA GLN A 813 -5.64 31.44 2.74
C GLN A 813 -6.83 30.61 2.21
N ALA A 814 -6.66 29.30 2.08
CA ALA A 814 -7.76 28.40 1.70
C ALA A 814 -8.90 28.39 2.73
N PHE A 815 -8.61 28.29 4.04
CA PHE A 815 -9.64 28.36 5.08
C PHE A 815 -10.38 29.69 5.11
N LEU A 816 -9.68 30.81 4.93
CA LEU A 816 -10.29 32.14 4.85
C LEU A 816 -11.31 32.22 3.71
N ARG A 817 -10.96 31.69 2.54
CA ARG A 817 -11.88 31.61 1.40
C ARG A 817 -13.06 30.69 1.68
N MET A 818 -12.85 29.57 2.38
CA MET A 818 -13.96 28.69 2.79
C MET A 818 -14.94 29.41 3.72
N LYS A 819 -14.42 30.19 4.67
CA LYS A 819 -15.26 31.01 5.55
C LYS A 819 -16.09 32.04 4.77
N GLN A 820 -15.54 32.67 3.73
CA GLN A 820 -16.30 33.60 2.88
C GLN A 820 -17.49 32.94 2.16
N VAL A 821 -17.39 31.64 1.86
CA VAL A 821 -18.47 30.85 1.25
C VAL A 821 -19.29 30.06 2.28
N ASN A 822 -19.16 30.39 3.58
CA ASN A 822 -19.84 29.73 4.71
C ASN A 822 -19.58 28.22 4.81
N ILE A 823 -18.40 27.76 4.42
CA ILE A 823 -17.90 26.40 4.63
C ILE A 823 -16.89 26.44 5.78
N SER A 824 -17.06 25.58 6.78
CA SER A 824 -16.19 25.50 7.96
C SER A 824 -15.62 24.09 8.11
N PRO A 825 -14.60 23.73 7.32
CA PRO A 825 -14.00 22.40 7.37
C PRO A 825 -13.11 22.24 8.61
N GLY A 826 -13.08 21.04 9.18
CA GLY A 826 -12.18 20.71 10.29
C GLY A 826 -10.73 20.56 9.82
N CYS A 827 -9.76 20.75 10.71
CA CYS A 827 -8.36 20.52 10.39
C CYS A 827 -7.56 19.89 11.53
N LEU A 828 -6.53 19.11 11.16
CA LEU A 828 -5.53 18.58 12.07
C LEU A 828 -4.14 18.81 11.49
N PHE A 829 -3.19 19.20 12.32
CA PHE A 829 -1.79 19.33 11.93
C PHE A 829 -1.02 18.07 12.30
N VAL A 830 -0.33 17.49 11.32
CA VAL A 830 0.55 16.34 11.51
C VAL A 830 1.98 16.78 11.23
N HIS A 831 2.80 16.80 12.28
CA HIS A 831 4.19 17.20 12.21
C HIS A 831 5.08 15.96 12.18
N GLN A 832 5.53 15.56 10.99
CA GLN A 832 6.36 14.38 10.78
C GLN A 832 7.83 14.61 11.15
N ASN A 833 8.52 13.50 11.43
CA ASN A 833 9.98 13.44 11.56
C ASN A 833 10.52 14.21 12.79
N VAL A 834 9.83 14.11 13.93
CA VAL A 834 10.14 14.82 15.17
C VAL A 834 10.82 13.87 16.17
N GLY A 835 11.91 14.32 16.78
CA GLY A 835 12.69 13.51 17.72
C GLY A 835 11.97 13.26 19.05
N GLU A 836 12.17 12.07 19.64
CA GLU A 836 11.45 11.58 20.83
C GLU A 836 11.75 12.39 22.10
N ILE A 837 13.02 12.78 22.30
CA ILE A 837 13.48 13.63 23.43
C ILE A 837 12.88 15.03 23.32
N THR A 838 12.73 15.53 22.10
CA THR A 838 12.17 16.85 21.84
C THR A 838 10.65 16.88 21.91
N ALA A 839 9.95 15.76 21.75
CA ALA A 839 8.49 15.74 21.75
C ALA A 839 7.89 16.22 23.09
N LYS A 840 8.31 15.70 24.25
CA LYS A 840 7.63 16.06 25.53
C LYS A 840 7.88 17.51 25.99
N GLU A 841 9.09 18.04 25.84
CA GLU A 841 9.44 19.40 26.29
C GLU A 841 9.20 20.47 25.20
N LYS A 842 9.34 20.13 23.90
CA LYS A 842 8.97 21.03 22.80
C LYS A 842 7.48 20.99 22.45
N ASN A 843 6.66 20.08 22.98
CA ASN A 843 5.23 20.10 22.65
C ASN A 843 4.60 21.44 23.02
N MET A 844 4.79 21.99 24.23
CA MET A 844 4.17 23.28 24.58
C MET A 844 4.80 24.49 23.89
N GLU A 845 6.13 24.58 23.85
CA GLU A 845 6.82 25.71 23.20
C GLU A 845 6.67 25.65 21.66
N GLY A 846 6.69 24.46 21.08
CA GLY A 846 6.44 24.22 19.65
C GLY A 846 4.99 24.49 19.26
N GLN A 847 4.02 24.05 20.07
CA GLN A 847 2.60 24.40 19.92
C GLN A 847 2.39 25.90 19.97
N ARG A 848 2.97 26.57 20.98
CA ARG A 848 2.92 28.02 21.11
C ARG A 848 3.48 28.73 19.87
N ARG A 849 4.68 28.37 19.43
CA ARG A 849 5.31 28.96 18.23
C ARG A 849 4.52 28.71 16.95
N LEU A 850 3.91 27.53 16.83
CA LEU A 850 3.07 27.21 15.68
C LEU A 850 1.79 28.04 15.68
N GLN A 851 1.16 28.21 16.85
CA GLN A 851 -0.01 29.08 17.02
C GLN A 851 0.32 30.55 16.71
N GLU A 852 1.40 31.09 17.28
CA GLU A 852 1.84 32.47 17.01
C GLU A 852 2.07 32.71 15.51
N LYS A 853 2.68 31.74 14.81
CA LYS A 853 2.86 31.80 13.35
C LYS A 853 1.55 31.69 12.58
N LEU A 854 0.64 30.80 13.00
CA LEU A 854 -0.69 30.66 12.39
C LEU A 854 -1.45 31.99 12.49
N ASP A 855 -1.41 32.65 13.63
CA ASP A 855 -2.06 33.94 13.84
C ASP A 855 -1.41 35.04 12.98
N GLU A 856 -0.07 35.09 12.91
CA GLU A 856 0.67 36.03 12.04
C GLU A 856 0.31 35.85 10.56
N MET A 857 0.30 34.60 10.07
CA MET A 857 -0.07 34.29 8.69
C MET A 857 -1.55 34.59 8.43
N THR A 858 -2.42 34.40 9.42
CA THR A 858 -3.86 34.72 9.33
C THR A 858 -4.07 36.21 9.17
N VAL A 859 -3.43 37.05 9.97
CA VAL A 859 -3.51 38.51 9.82
C VAL A 859 -3.02 38.93 8.43
N THR A 860 -1.92 38.35 7.97
CA THR A 860 -1.36 38.66 6.64
C THR A 860 -2.32 38.26 5.51
N ALA A 861 -2.92 37.08 5.58
CA ALA A 861 -3.86 36.59 4.58
C ALA A 861 -5.20 37.35 4.63
N ALA A 862 -5.67 37.72 5.82
CA ALA A 862 -6.88 38.51 6.00
C ALA A 862 -6.75 39.91 5.38
N GLN A 863 -5.58 40.55 5.46
CA GLN A 863 -5.29 41.80 4.76
C GLN A 863 -5.36 41.66 3.23
N GLN A 864 -4.90 40.53 2.68
CA GLN A 864 -4.95 40.26 1.24
C GLN A 864 -6.38 40.00 0.74
N GLU A 865 -7.20 39.38 1.58
CA GLU A 865 -8.60 39.02 1.28
C GLU A 865 -9.61 40.05 1.83
N PHE A 866 -9.14 41.23 2.29
CA PHE A 866 -9.93 42.34 2.82
C PHE A 866 -10.91 41.96 3.96
N CYS A 867 -10.45 41.14 4.90
CA CYS A 867 -11.23 40.67 6.06
C CYS A 867 -10.63 41.15 7.39
N ASP A 868 -11.48 41.45 8.38
CA ASP A 868 -11.05 41.84 9.74
C ASP A 868 -10.95 40.60 10.64
N ILE A 869 -9.81 39.89 10.59
CA ILE A 869 -9.54 38.66 11.34
C ILE A 869 -8.19 38.77 12.03
N THR A 870 -8.11 38.36 13.32
CA THR A 870 -6.94 38.59 14.16
C THR A 870 -6.18 37.34 14.56
N CYS A 871 -6.84 36.18 14.62
CA CYS A 871 -6.21 34.91 14.95
C CYS A 871 -6.78 33.77 14.09
N PHE A 872 -6.06 32.65 14.01
CA PHE A 872 -6.47 31.50 13.20
C PHE A 872 -7.77 30.85 13.71
N SER A 873 -7.96 30.84 15.03
CA SER A 873 -9.18 30.32 15.66
C SER A 873 -10.43 31.15 15.35
N ASP A 874 -10.28 32.39 14.86
CA ASP A 874 -11.40 33.15 14.31
C ASP A 874 -11.86 32.56 12.96
N VAL A 875 -10.99 31.89 12.22
CA VAL A 875 -11.28 31.34 10.88
C VAL A 875 -11.97 29.99 10.97
N ILE A 876 -11.42 29.09 11.79
CA ILE A 876 -11.92 27.73 12.02
C ILE A 876 -11.82 27.37 13.49
N GLN A 877 -12.64 26.43 13.95
CA GLN A 877 -12.54 25.90 15.32
C GLN A 877 -11.24 25.10 15.49
N PHE A 878 -10.23 25.72 16.09
CA PHE A 878 -8.90 25.14 16.26
C PHE A 878 -8.45 25.17 17.72
N ASP A 879 -8.05 24.00 18.25
CA ASP A 879 -7.41 23.86 19.56
C ASP A 879 -5.99 23.29 19.41
N VAL A 880 -5.00 24.13 19.70
CA VAL A 880 -3.57 23.82 19.63
C VAL A 880 -3.17 22.60 20.49
N ASN A 881 -3.88 22.32 21.57
CA ASN A 881 -3.54 21.24 22.50
C ASN A 881 -3.98 19.86 21.98
N THR A 882 -5.03 19.82 21.15
CA THR A 882 -5.66 18.58 20.72
C THR A 882 -5.56 18.33 19.22
N HIS A 883 -5.38 19.38 18.40
CA HIS A 883 -5.36 19.29 16.94
C HIS A 883 -3.96 19.22 16.32
N ILE A 884 -2.89 19.20 17.13
CA ILE A 884 -1.50 19.06 16.66
C ILE A 884 -0.94 17.71 17.11
N HIS A 885 -0.50 16.91 16.15
CA HIS A 885 0.08 15.59 16.37
C HIS A 885 1.52 15.53 15.86
N TYR A 886 2.45 15.22 16.77
CA TYR A 886 3.85 15.03 16.44
C TYR A 886 4.15 13.56 16.15
N PHE A 887 4.82 13.30 15.04
CA PHE A 887 5.10 11.95 14.55
C PHE A 887 6.59 11.65 14.64
N ALA A 888 6.93 10.48 15.18
CA ALA A 888 8.29 9.96 15.17
C ALA A 888 8.79 9.72 13.73
N HIS A 889 10.08 9.46 13.58
CA HIS A 889 10.65 9.00 12.30
C HIS A 889 9.99 7.69 11.85
N LEU A 890 9.73 7.54 10.56
CA LEU A 890 9.12 6.32 10.00
C LEU A 890 10.01 5.08 10.19
N TRP A 891 11.33 5.22 10.15
CA TRP A 891 12.28 4.11 10.17
C TRP A 891 13.02 4.01 11.51
N GLU A 892 13.19 2.78 12.00
CA GLU A 892 14.04 2.46 13.15
C GLU A 892 15.47 2.16 12.67
N GLY A 893 16.20 3.24 12.37
CA GLY A 893 17.54 3.19 11.75
C GLY A 893 17.53 3.61 10.29
N ASN A 894 18.58 3.25 9.54
CA ASN A 894 18.76 3.73 8.17
C ASN A 894 18.13 2.75 7.14
N PRO A 895 17.35 3.19 6.15
CA PRO A 895 16.96 2.33 5.02
C PRO A 895 18.19 1.84 4.22
N PRO A 896 18.10 0.74 3.42
CA PRO A 896 16.89 0.00 3.05
C PRO A 896 16.57 -1.20 3.97
N MET A 897 17.47 -1.57 4.89
CA MET A 897 17.28 -2.70 5.83
C MET A 897 16.66 -2.30 7.17
N ALA A 898 16.31 -1.02 7.38
CA ALA A 898 15.62 -0.60 8.60
C ALA A 898 14.15 -1.05 8.59
N PRO A 899 13.63 -1.60 9.70
CA PRO A 899 12.20 -1.80 9.89
C PRO A 899 11.50 -0.47 10.21
N PRO A 900 10.17 -0.40 10.08
CA PRO A 900 9.39 0.75 10.49
C PRO A 900 9.46 0.94 12.01
N ASN A 901 9.42 2.20 12.46
CA ASN A 901 9.43 2.56 13.87
C ASN A 901 8.06 2.26 14.51
N PRO A 902 7.99 1.43 15.57
CA PRO A 902 6.73 1.14 16.24
C PRO A 902 6.06 2.36 16.89
N THR A 903 6.84 3.37 17.30
CA THR A 903 6.30 4.65 17.81
C THR A 903 5.54 5.39 16.70
N TYR A 904 6.03 5.39 15.45
CA TYR A 904 5.27 5.94 14.32
C TYR A 904 3.90 5.26 14.18
N SER A 905 3.87 3.93 14.31
CA SER A 905 2.63 3.15 14.23
C SER A 905 1.65 3.48 15.37
N GLN A 906 2.16 3.78 16.57
CA GLN A 906 1.35 4.25 17.69
C GLN A 906 0.76 5.62 17.41
N ASN A 907 1.56 6.57 16.92
CA ASN A 907 1.09 7.91 16.58
C ASN A 907 0.01 7.88 15.48
N VAL A 908 0.14 6.97 14.50
CA VAL A 908 -0.91 6.69 13.49
C VAL A 908 -2.21 6.25 14.16
N GLN A 909 -2.15 5.31 15.11
CA GLN A 909 -3.34 4.82 15.81
C GLN A 909 -3.99 5.91 16.67
N GLU A 910 -3.18 6.69 17.41
CA GLU A 910 -3.66 7.84 18.19
C GLU A 910 -4.37 8.87 17.31
N LEU A 911 -3.80 9.19 16.14
CA LEU A 911 -4.43 10.08 15.18
C LEU A 911 -5.78 9.53 14.69
N LYS A 912 -5.87 8.23 14.37
CA LYS A 912 -7.14 7.61 13.97
C LYS A 912 -8.22 7.70 15.05
N ILE A 913 -7.85 7.46 16.31
CA ILE A 913 -8.75 7.61 17.45
C ILE A 913 -9.25 9.06 17.51
N ARG A 914 -8.36 10.04 17.35
CA ARG A 914 -8.72 11.46 17.41
C ARG A 914 -9.60 11.93 16.29
N ILE A 915 -9.37 11.47 15.06
CA ILE A 915 -10.29 11.77 13.97
C ILE A 915 -11.68 11.20 14.30
N SER A 916 -11.77 10.05 14.97
CA SER A 916 -13.03 9.50 15.48
C SER A 916 -13.69 10.24 16.63
N ASP A 917 -12.91 10.80 17.55
CA ASP A 917 -13.47 11.66 18.60
C ASP A 917 -14.02 12.95 18.00
N LEU A 918 -13.25 13.58 17.11
CA LEU A 918 -13.65 14.80 16.41
C LEU A 918 -14.84 14.57 15.49
N TRP A 919 -14.95 13.38 14.89
CA TRP A 919 -16.15 12.94 14.18
C TRP A 919 -17.39 13.09 15.04
N ASN A 920 -17.39 12.50 16.24
CA ASN A 920 -18.54 12.57 17.15
C ASN A 920 -18.88 14.00 17.59
N ALA A 921 -17.87 14.87 17.69
CA ALA A 921 -18.08 16.29 17.99
C ALA A 921 -18.72 17.05 16.80
N LEU A 922 -18.22 16.80 15.58
CA LEU A 922 -18.70 17.43 14.33
C LEU A 922 -20.11 16.98 13.94
N LEU A 923 -20.59 15.82 14.42
CA LEU A 923 -21.99 15.39 14.21
C LEU A 923 -23.03 16.32 14.85
N ASN A 924 -22.63 17.19 15.78
CA ASN A 924 -23.51 18.23 16.31
C ASN A 924 -23.67 19.43 15.36
N GLU A 925 -22.90 19.48 14.27
CA GLU A 925 -22.96 20.49 13.22
C GLU A 925 -23.56 19.86 11.94
N ASN A 926 -24.50 20.54 11.28
CA ASN A 926 -25.24 20.02 10.10
C ASN A 926 -24.37 19.97 8.83
N PHE A 927 -23.26 19.23 8.83
CA PHE A 927 -22.26 19.22 7.75
C PHE A 927 -22.07 17.84 7.09
N VAL A 928 -23.11 17.01 7.08
CA VAL A 928 -23.05 15.67 6.46
C VAL A 928 -23.19 15.80 4.94
N PHE A 929 -22.13 15.43 4.20
CA PHE A 929 -22.22 15.26 2.75
C PHE A 929 -23.00 13.98 2.42
N SER A 930 -23.99 14.10 1.54
CA SER A 930 -24.56 12.98 0.79
C SER A 930 -23.96 12.97 -0.61
N PHE A 931 -23.95 11.81 -1.28
CA PHE A 931 -23.55 11.76 -2.68
C PHE A 931 -24.39 12.72 -3.55
N LYS A 932 -25.66 12.92 -3.19
CA LYS A 932 -26.54 13.87 -3.86
C LYS A 932 -26.14 15.34 -3.66
N ASN A 933 -25.73 15.74 -2.45
CA ASN A 933 -25.24 17.09 -2.15
C ASN A 933 -23.83 17.37 -2.72
N SER A 934 -23.17 16.36 -3.30
CA SER A 934 -21.85 16.50 -3.93
C SER A 934 -21.95 16.88 -5.41
N VAL A 935 -23.15 16.80 -5.99
CA VAL A 935 -23.47 17.09 -7.40
C VAL A 935 -24.18 18.45 -7.56
N GLU A 936 -24.85 18.93 -6.51
CA GLU A 936 -25.40 20.29 -6.39
C GLU A 936 -24.32 21.28 -5.93
#